data_AF-A0AAQ3PHV3-F1
#
_entry.id   AF-A0AAQ3PHV3-F1
#
_cell.length_a   1.000
_cell.length_b   1.000
_cell.length_c   1.000
_cell.angle_alpha   90.00
_cell.angle_beta   90.00
_cell.angle_gamma   90.00
#
_symmetry.space_group_name_H-M   'P 1'
#
loop_
_entity.id
_entity.type
_entity.pdbx_description
1 polymer ?
#
loop_
_entity_poly.entity_id
_entity_poly.type
_entity_poly.pdbx_seq_one_letter_code
_entity_poly.pdbx_strand_id
1 'polypeptide(L)'
;MAGKAQTTTTLVPTDEELLRAQADLWRHSLCYLTSMALKCAVELGIPTAIHQLGGRASSPDLITALSLPAAKLPFLRRLMRLLAASGVFAVAVDDSTADEAIYGLTPLSYLLVDGIAADGHMNHAPFLFTATSTHYIDLAIGLADWFKKDAKTPPFDHVHGASLFEESMERMDPEFHRMSMEALIVHDNFAVDIALREFHDIFQGITSLTDCCYHGDGTTAKAIAKAFPHMKVTVLDLPQEIRKIPADGVVNYVGGDMFKSIPPAQVVMLKMVLHHWSDEDCVKILSNCRKAIPSRENGGKVLIGDIVLDPASGTMYETQLLMDVAMMLMKAGRQRDLDDWRDIFIKAGFSDYKLVKKFGARGVFEPPSIIVPSDAELLQAQADLWRHSLYYLESMALKCAVELGIPTAIYRLGGTASLAGLIAALSLPAEKLQFLGRLMRLLASSGVFAAVDDSTEPIYGLTPLSYLLVDGISADGHINHAPFLLTVTSTHYLDLAMGLADWFKKEGKKPPFDHVHGASLFEESMKGLDPEFHKMSIQGLHVHDNFAVDIGLREFRDIFLGINSLTDCCYHGDGSTAKLIAKAFPYIKVTVLDLPEEIQKMPADGVVNYVGGDMFKSIPRAQVVALKMVLHHWSDEDSVKILANCRKAIPSRQEGGKVIIGDIVLDPASGPIMYETQLLMDVCMMLMKGGRQRDLNDWRDIFTKAGFSDFKLINKFGARGFLEAYP
;
A
#
# COMPACT_ATOMS: atom_id res chain seq x y z
N MET A 1 14.32 46.27 24.29
CA MET A 1 14.54 45.68 22.97
C MET A 1 13.51 44.57 22.80
N ALA A 2 12.51 44.83 21.97
CA ALA A 2 11.43 43.88 21.68
C ALA A 2 11.97 42.79 20.75
N GLY A 3 11.92 41.53 21.20
CA GLY A 3 12.17 40.38 20.34
C GLY A 3 11.06 40.27 19.30
N LYS A 4 11.43 40.31 18.03
CA LYS A 4 10.52 39.98 16.92
C LYS A 4 10.10 38.53 17.10
N ALA A 5 8.81 38.30 17.33
CA ALA A 5 8.20 36.99 17.12
C ALA A 5 8.46 36.60 15.65
N GLN A 6 9.16 35.50 15.43
CA GLN A 6 9.18 34.84 14.12
C GLN A 6 7.77 34.27 13.92
N THR A 7 6.96 34.98 13.14
CA THR A 7 5.78 34.42 12.50
C THR A 7 6.28 33.34 11.53
N THR A 8 6.22 32.07 11.93
CA THR A 8 6.25 30.95 11.00
C THR A 8 4.94 30.96 10.22
N THR A 9 4.91 31.71 9.12
CA THR A 9 3.93 31.54 8.06
C THR A 9 4.09 30.12 7.52
N THR A 10 3.08 29.27 7.72
CA THR A 10 2.91 28.02 6.96
C THR A 10 3.03 28.39 5.49
N LEU A 11 4.11 27.95 4.83
CA LEU A 11 4.34 28.26 3.42
C LEU A 11 3.27 27.49 2.64
N VAL A 12 2.36 28.23 1.99
CA VAL A 12 1.41 27.66 1.04
C VAL A 12 2.23 26.98 -0.08
N PRO A 13 2.04 25.68 -0.35
CA PRO A 13 2.77 24.99 -1.40
C PRO A 13 2.52 25.61 -2.78
N THR A 14 3.51 25.53 -3.67
CA THR A 14 3.36 25.95 -5.07
C THR A 14 2.47 24.99 -5.85
N ASP A 15 1.91 25.44 -6.98
CA ASP A 15 1.04 24.60 -7.81
C ASP A 15 1.76 23.35 -8.36
N GLU A 16 3.06 23.43 -8.65
CA GLU A 16 3.87 22.26 -9.02
C GLU A 16 3.98 21.25 -7.88
N GLU A 17 4.22 21.73 -6.65
CA GLU A 17 4.28 20.89 -5.46
C GLU A 17 2.91 20.25 -5.17
N LEU A 18 1.81 20.98 -5.34
CA LEU A 18 0.45 20.48 -5.17
C LEU A 18 0.09 19.39 -6.20
N LEU A 19 0.49 19.54 -7.47
CA LEU A 19 0.30 18.50 -8.49
C LEU A 19 1.07 17.21 -8.17
N ARG A 20 2.31 17.33 -7.67
CA ARG A 20 3.10 16.17 -7.23
C ARG A 20 2.49 15.53 -5.98
N ALA A 21 2.12 16.35 -5.01
CA ALA A 21 1.47 15.94 -3.78
C ALA A 21 0.16 15.18 -4.02
N GLN A 22 -0.62 15.55 -5.03
CA GLN A 22 -1.83 14.81 -5.39
C GLN A 22 -1.49 13.41 -5.93
N ALA A 23 -0.45 13.27 -6.75
CA ALA A 23 -0.01 11.97 -7.22
C ALA A 23 0.50 11.09 -6.06
N ASP A 24 1.24 11.67 -5.12
CA ASP A 24 1.66 10.95 -3.91
C ASP A 24 0.47 10.58 -3.02
N LEU A 25 -0.52 11.46 -2.89
CA LEU A 25 -1.76 11.16 -2.17
C LEU A 25 -2.49 9.98 -2.80
N TRP A 26 -2.61 9.93 -4.13
CA TRP A 26 -3.21 8.78 -4.82
C TRP A 26 -2.44 7.49 -4.55
N ARG A 27 -1.11 7.54 -4.63
CA ARG A 27 -0.25 6.39 -4.32
C ARG A 27 -0.52 5.85 -2.93
N HIS A 28 -0.46 6.71 -1.90
CA HIS A 28 -0.69 6.28 -0.52
C HIS A 28 -2.16 5.89 -0.26
N SER A 29 -3.12 6.49 -0.94
CA SER A 29 -4.55 6.12 -0.79
C SER A 29 -4.86 4.75 -1.40
N LEU A 30 -4.09 4.33 -2.40
CA LEU A 30 -4.38 3.14 -3.22
C LEU A 30 -3.35 2.03 -3.08
N CYS A 31 -2.24 2.22 -2.37
CA CYS A 31 -1.19 1.22 -2.25
C CYS A 31 -1.64 -0.13 -1.64
N TYR A 32 -2.76 -0.14 -0.90
CA TYR A 32 -3.43 -1.38 -0.50
C TYR A 32 -3.79 -2.29 -1.68
N LEU A 33 -4.04 -1.74 -2.88
CA LEU A 33 -4.31 -2.51 -4.09
C LEU A 33 -3.13 -3.37 -4.51
N THR A 34 -1.88 -2.98 -4.21
CA THR A 34 -0.71 -3.83 -4.44
C THR A 34 -0.74 -5.05 -3.51
N SER A 35 -1.08 -4.88 -2.22
CA SER A 35 -1.25 -5.99 -1.28
C SER A 35 -2.35 -6.94 -1.73
N MET A 36 -3.51 -6.41 -2.14
CA MET A 36 -4.64 -7.20 -2.59
C MET A 36 -4.43 -7.84 -3.96
N ALA A 37 -3.66 -7.19 -4.84
CA ALA A 37 -3.23 -7.78 -6.11
C ALA A 37 -2.29 -8.97 -5.88
N LEU A 38 -1.36 -8.86 -4.92
CA LEU A 38 -0.47 -9.96 -4.55
C LEU A 38 -1.26 -11.12 -3.95
N LYS A 39 -2.15 -10.85 -2.99
CA LYS A 39 -3.10 -11.84 -2.43
C LYS A 39 -3.86 -12.55 -3.56
N CYS A 40 -4.46 -11.77 -4.46
CA CYS A 40 -5.20 -12.30 -5.61
C CYS A 40 -4.33 -13.22 -6.49
N ALA A 41 -3.10 -12.80 -6.82
CA ALA A 41 -2.21 -13.62 -7.64
C ALA A 41 -1.86 -14.96 -6.98
N VAL A 42 -1.65 -14.99 -5.67
CA VAL A 42 -1.35 -16.22 -4.92
C VAL A 42 -2.59 -17.09 -4.77
N GLU A 43 -3.77 -16.52 -4.48
CA GLU A 43 -5.06 -17.25 -4.42
C GLU A 43 -5.45 -17.88 -5.76
N LEU A 44 -5.08 -17.22 -6.86
CA LEU A 44 -5.25 -17.76 -8.22
C LEU A 44 -4.19 -18.81 -8.57
N GLY A 45 -3.10 -18.94 -7.79
CA GLY A 45 -2.01 -19.87 -8.07
C GLY A 45 -1.06 -19.41 -9.19
N ILE A 46 -0.99 -18.11 -9.48
CA ILE A 46 -0.14 -17.55 -10.55
C ILE A 46 1.33 -17.93 -10.39
N PRO A 47 1.98 -17.77 -9.21
CA PRO A 47 3.39 -18.14 -9.06
C PRO A 47 3.65 -19.62 -9.42
N THR A 48 2.80 -20.51 -8.93
CA THR A 48 2.89 -21.95 -9.21
C THR A 48 2.64 -22.28 -10.68
N ALA A 49 1.68 -21.62 -11.33
CA ALA A 49 1.43 -21.79 -12.76
C ALA A 49 2.63 -21.35 -13.61
N ILE A 50 3.24 -20.19 -13.31
CA ILE A 50 4.46 -19.74 -13.99
C ILE A 50 5.58 -20.75 -13.81
N HIS A 51 5.75 -21.29 -12.59
CA HIS A 51 6.76 -22.32 -12.35
C HIS A 51 6.52 -23.57 -13.21
N GLN A 52 5.29 -24.11 -13.20
CA GLN A 52 4.91 -25.32 -13.94
C GLN A 52 5.06 -25.16 -15.46
N LEU A 53 4.89 -23.94 -15.98
CA LEU A 53 5.12 -23.59 -17.39
C LEU A 53 6.61 -23.40 -17.76
N GLY A 54 7.53 -23.73 -16.85
CA GLY A 54 8.98 -23.61 -17.10
C GLY A 54 9.59 -22.28 -16.63
N GLY A 55 8.90 -21.56 -15.74
CA GLY A 55 9.38 -20.33 -15.11
C GLY A 55 9.03 -19.04 -15.86
N ARG A 56 8.33 -19.14 -16.99
CA ARG A 56 7.88 -17.99 -17.80
C ARG A 56 6.48 -18.25 -18.37
N ALA A 57 5.63 -17.22 -18.39
CA ALA A 57 4.28 -17.33 -18.95
C ALA A 57 3.76 -15.98 -19.46
N SER A 58 2.99 -16.00 -20.53
CA SER A 58 2.18 -14.85 -20.97
C SER A 58 0.83 -14.80 -20.24
N SER A 59 0.11 -13.66 -20.30
CA SER A 59 -1.24 -13.60 -19.72
C SER A 59 -2.22 -14.62 -20.34
N PRO A 60 -2.22 -14.87 -21.67
CA PRO A 60 -2.99 -15.96 -22.26
C PRO A 60 -2.63 -17.36 -21.74
N ASP A 61 -1.34 -17.63 -21.50
CA ASP A 61 -0.91 -18.92 -20.92
C ASP A 61 -1.48 -19.09 -19.51
N LEU A 62 -1.44 -18.02 -18.70
CA LEU A 62 -1.99 -18.02 -17.34
C LEU A 62 -3.51 -18.20 -17.34
N ILE A 63 -4.25 -17.54 -18.23
CA ILE A 63 -5.69 -17.76 -18.39
C ILE A 63 -5.98 -19.26 -18.63
N THR A 64 -5.20 -19.88 -19.49
CA THR A 64 -5.37 -21.30 -19.85
C THR A 64 -4.98 -22.22 -18.69
N ALA A 65 -3.78 -22.03 -18.12
CA ALA A 65 -3.23 -22.87 -17.05
C ALA A 65 -4.09 -22.83 -15.78
N LEU A 66 -4.67 -21.66 -15.46
CA LEU A 66 -5.50 -21.45 -14.29
C LEU A 66 -7.00 -21.69 -14.55
N SER A 67 -7.37 -22.09 -15.77
CA SER A 67 -8.77 -22.28 -16.19
C SER A 67 -9.65 -21.06 -15.93
N LEU A 68 -9.12 -19.85 -16.15
CA LEU A 68 -9.86 -18.60 -15.98
C LEU A 68 -10.71 -18.29 -17.22
N PRO A 69 -11.84 -17.58 -17.08
CA PRO A 69 -12.64 -17.17 -18.24
C PRO A 69 -11.85 -16.26 -19.18
N ALA A 70 -11.88 -16.53 -20.50
CA ALA A 70 -11.15 -15.74 -21.50
C ALA A 70 -11.51 -14.23 -21.48
N ALA A 71 -12.73 -13.89 -21.06
CA ALA A 71 -13.16 -12.51 -20.85
C ALA A 71 -12.34 -11.75 -19.78
N LYS A 72 -11.58 -12.45 -18.94
CA LYS A 72 -10.75 -11.87 -17.88
C LYS A 72 -9.35 -11.46 -18.34
N LEU A 73 -8.95 -11.83 -19.55
CA LEU A 73 -7.60 -11.53 -20.08
C LEU A 73 -7.19 -10.05 -19.96
N PRO A 74 -8.04 -9.06 -20.32
CA PRO A 74 -7.65 -7.65 -20.19
C PRO A 74 -7.40 -7.22 -18.73
N PHE A 75 -8.14 -7.80 -17.79
CA PHE A 75 -8.01 -7.52 -16.36
C PHE A 75 -6.78 -8.20 -15.76
N LEU A 76 -6.47 -9.43 -16.19
CA LEU A 76 -5.27 -10.14 -15.78
C LEU A 76 -4.01 -9.40 -16.24
N ARG A 77 -3.97 -8.87 -17.47
CA ARG A 77 -2.86 -8.04 -17.95
C ARG A 77 -2.59 -6.83 -17.05
N ARG A 78 -3.64 -6.19 -16.54
CA ARG A 78 -3.53 -5.02 -15.65
C ARG A 78 -2.99 -5.42 -14.28
N LEU A 79 -3.52 -6.50 -13.71
CA LEU A 79 -3.04 -7.09 -12.46
C LEU A 79 -1.54 -7.44 -12.55
N MET A 80 -1.15 -8.16 -13.61
CA MET A 80 0.22 -8.58 -13.83
C MET A 80 1.16 -7.40 -14.12
N ARG A 81 0.68 -6.34 -14.79
CA ARG A 81 1.46 -5.11 -15.00
C ARG A 81 1.76 -4.39 -13.69
N LEU A 82 0.78 -4.26 -12.78
CA LEU A 82 1.02 -3.70 -11.44
C LEU A 82 2.04 -4.54 -10.67
N LEU A 83 1.83 -5.86 -10.60
CA LEU A 83 2.73 -6.75 -9.86
C LEU A 83 4.14 -6.80 -10.44
N ALA A 84 4.29 -6.67 -11.76
CA ALA A 84 5.59 -6.54 -12.39
C ALA A 84 6.27 -5.21 -12.07
N ALA A 85 5.55 -4.09 -12.14
CA ALA A 85 6.09 -2.78 -11.78
C ALA A 85 6.49 -2.70 -10.30
N SER A 86 5.79 -3.44 -9.44
CA SER A 86 6.13 -3.59 -8.01
C SER A 86 7.24 -4.62 -7.74
N GLY A 87 7.80 -5.29 -8.75
CA GLY A 87 8.90 -6.25 -8.58
C GLY A 87 8.51 -7.66 -8.11
N VAL A 88 7.22 -7.95 -7.99
CA VAL A 88 6.70 -9.29 -7.64
C VAL A 88 6.99 -10.29 -8.77
N PHE A 89 6.87 -9.87 -10.03
CA PHE A 89 7.20 -10.67 -11.21
C PHE A 89 8.18 -9.93 -12.11
N ALA A 90 9.06 -10.67 -12.79
CA ALA A 90 9.92 -10.11 -13.82
C ALA A 90 9.13 -10.00 -15.13
N VAL A 91 9.45 -8.99 -15.95
CA VAL A 91 8.95 -8.90 -17.33
C VAL A 91 10.15 -8.99 -18.26
N ALA A 92 10.12 -9.96 -19.16
CA ALA A 92 11.09 -10.02 -20.23
C ALA A 92 10.57 -9.22 -21.42
N VAL A 93 11.32 -8.20 -21.81
CA VAL A 93 11.13 -7.51 -23.08
C VAL A 93 11.90 -8.32 -24.12
N ASP A 94 11.19 -9.05 -24.96
CA ASP A 94 11.83 -9.66 -26.14
C ASP A 94 11.83 -8.60 -27.25
N ASP A 95 13.01 -8.26 -27.76
CA ASP A 95 13.20 -7.25 -28.84
C ASP A 95 12.60 -7.70 -30.19
N SER A 96 11.95 -8.87 -30.23
CA SER A 96 11.34 -9.44 -31.43
C SER A 96 9.80 -9.57 -31.33
N THR A 97 9.10 -8.53 -31.80
CA THR A 97 7.74 -8.62 -32.38
C THR A 97 6.56 -9.17 -31.56
N ALA A 98 6.65 -9.38 -30.25
CA ALA A 98 5.50 -9.87 -29.47
C ALA A 98 4.70 -8.72 -28.82
N ASP A 99 3.45 -8.52 -29.25
CA ASP A 99 2.43 -7.63 -28.64
C ASP A 99 2.07 -8.00 -27.17
N GLU A 100 2.68 -9.03 -26.58
CA GLU A 100 2.31 -9.58 -25.27
C GLU A 100 3.53 -9.70 -24.33
N ALA A 101 3.39 -9.16 -23.12
CA ALA A 101 4.42 -9.27 -22.08
C ALA A 101 4.57 -10.71 -21.57
N ILE A 102 5.81 -11.17 -21.42
CA ILE A 102 6.16 -12.46 -20.81
C ILE A 102 6.61 -12.24 -19.37
N TYR A 103 5.91 -12.85 -18.43
CA TYR A 103 6.18 -12.75 -16.99
C TYR A 103 7.03 -13.92 -16.51
N GLY A 104 7.95 -13.65 -15.59
CA GLY A 104 8.78 -14.67 -14.95
C GLY A 104 8.81 -14.51 -13.43
N LEU A 105 9.28 -15.55 -12.73
CA LEU A 105 9.47 -15.51 -11.29
C LEU A 105 10.64 -14.60 -10.90
N THR A 106 10.46 -13.85 -9.81
CA THR A 106 11.53 -13.18 -9.07
C THR A 106 11.80 -13.96 -7.78
N PRO A 107 12.87 -13.65 -7.03
CA PRO A 107 13.06 -14.24 -5.71
C PRO A 107 11.83 -14.11 -4.79
N LEU A 108 11.09 -13.00 -4.87
CA LEU A 108 9.85 -12.80 -4.10
C LEU A 108 8.76 -13.78 -4.54
N SER A 109 8.40 -13.82 -5.82
CA SER A 109 7.33 -14.73 -6.27
C SER A 109 7.74 -16.20 -6.17
N TYR A 110 9.04 -16.50 -6.16
CA TYR A 110 9.56 -17.85 -5.90
C TYR A 110 9.22 -18.34 -4.49
N LEU A 111 9.25 -17.47 -3.46
CA LEU A 111 8.84 -17.81 -2.09
C LEU A 111 7.36 -18.19 -1.95
N LEU A 112 6.55 -17.92 -2.99
CA LEU A 112 5.11 -18.14 -3.02
C LEU A 112 4.71 -19.34 -3.87
N VAL A 113 5.68 -20.07 -4.45
CA VAL A 113 5.41 -21.24 -5.26
C VAL A 113 5.10 -22.44 -4.37
N ASP A 114 4.00 -23.12 -4.67
CA ASP A 114 3.62 -24.34 -3.97
C ASP A 114 4.40 -25.56 -4.45
N GLY A 115 4.71 -26.48 -3.53
CA GLY A 115 5.37 -27.76 -3.82
C GLY A 115 6.88 -27.72 -4.11
N ILE A 116 7.52 -26.54 -4.14
CA ILE A 116 8.98 -26.44 -4.19
C ILE A 116 9.52 -26.48 -2.75
N ALA A 117 9.81 -27.67 -2.24
CA ALA A 117 10.67 -27.85 -1.08
C ALA A 117 12.15 -27.80 -1.52
N ALA A 118 12.58 -26.72 -2.18
CA ALA A 118 14.00 -26.54 -2.49
C ALA A 118 14.73 -26.21 -1.19
N ASP A 119 15.68 -27.06 -0.80
CA ASP A 119 16.66 -26.79 0.26
C ASP A 119 16.11 -26.36 1.63
N GLY A 120 14.89 -26.76 1.99
CA GLY A 120 14.28 -26.47 3.30
C GLY A 120 13.44 -25.19 3.37
N HIS A 121 13.27 -24.48 2.25
CA HIS A 121 12.46 -23.25 2.21
C HIS A 121 10.96 -23.56 2.18
N MET A 122 10.22 -22.98 3.14
CA MET A 122 8.77 -23.15 3.26
C MET A 122 8.03 -22.14 2.36
N ASN A 123 6.86 -22.52 1.84
CA ASN A 123 5.99 -21.59 1.11
C ASN A 123 5.51 -20.47 2.06
N HIS A 124 5.71 -19.20 1.68
CA HIS A 124 5.35 -18.02 2.47
C HIS A 124 3.90 -17.53 2.29
N ALA A 125 3.09 -18.20 1.48
CA ALA A 125 1.68 -17.86 1.30
C ALA A 125 0.89 -17.75 2.62
N PRO A 126 1.09 -18.59 3.66
CA PRO A 126 0.40 -18.42 4.95
C PRO A 126 0.62 -17.04 5.58
N PHE A 127 1.83 -16.49 5.48
CA PHE A 127 2.13 -15.14 5.97
C PHE A 127 1.32 -14.08 5.22
N LEU A 128 1.33 -14.13 3.89
CA LEU A 128 0.55 -13.21 3.05
C LEU A 128 -0.93 -13.28 3.39
N PHE A 129 -1.52 -14.48 3.47
CA PHE A 129 -2.94 -14.66 3.75
C PHE A 129 -3.33 -14.24 5.16
N THR A 130 -2.47 -14.46 6.16
CA THR A 130 -2.70 -13.97 7.52
C THR A 130 -2.65 -12.44 7.56
N ALA A 131 -1.61 -11.83 6.99
CA ALA A 131 -1.40 -10.39 6.98
C ALA A 131 -2.49 -9.60 6.22
N THR A 132 -3.11 -10.24 5.22
CA THR A 132 -4.17 -9.66 4.37
C THR A 132 -5.56 -10.25 4.66
N SER A 133 -5.72 -10.94 5.80
CA SER A 133 -7.00 -11.48 6.26
C SER A 133 -7.96 -10.38 6.71
N THR A 134 -9.26 -10.67 6.68
CA THR A 134 -10.29 -9.78 7.24
C THR A 134 -9.99 -9.42 8.70
N HIS A 135 -9.52 -10.40 9.50
CA HIS A 135 -9.12 -10.18 10.89
C HIS A 135 -8.06 -9.09 11.07
N TYR A 136 -7.15 -8.89 10.12
CA TYR A 136 -6.12 -7.85 10.18
C TYR A 136 -6.60 -6.54 9.55
N ILE A 137 -7.29 -6.62 8.42
CA ILE A 137 -7.83 -5.46 7.70
C ILE A 137 -8.82 -4.68 8.58
N ASP A 138 -9.69 -5.37 9.32
CA ASP A 138 -10.67 -4.74 10.23
C ASP A 138 -9.99 -3.88 11.31
N LEU A 139 -8.83 -4.30 11.81
CA LEU A 139 -8.05 -3.55 12.80
C LEU A 139 -7.51 -2.24 12.22
N ALA A 140 -7.02 -2.32 10.98
CA ALA A 140 -6.45 -1.18 10.28
C ALA A 140 -7.53 -0.18 9.89
N ILE A 141 -8.72 -0.65 9.47
CA ILE A 141 -9.90 0.20 9.22
C ILE A 141 -10.37 0.89 10.51
N GLY A 142 -10.43 0.16 11.62
CA GLY A 142 -10.92 0.66 12.92
C GLY A 142 -9.90 1.47 13.74
N LEU A 143 -8.73 1.79 13.18
CA LEU A 143 -7.60 2.33 13.94
C LEU A 143 -7.90 3.71 14.56
N ALA A 144 -8.55 4.61 13.82
CA ALA A 144 -8.89 5.95 14.33
C ALA A 144 -9.87 5.86 15.53
N ASP A 145 -10.84 4.96 15.45
CA ASP A 145 -11.80 4.73 16.55
C ASP A 145 -11.14 4.10 17.77
N TRP A 146 -10.14 3.24 17.57
CA TRP A 146 -9.34 2.70 18.67
C TRP A 146 -8.47 3.77 19.34
N PHE A 147 -7.90 4.72 18.58
CA PHE A 147 -7.15 5.85 19.13
C PHE A 147 -8.02 6.74 20.04
N LYS A 148 -9.30 6.92 19.72
CA LYS A 148 -10.25 7.73 20.51
C LYS A 148 -10.68 7.06 21.82
N LYS A 149 -10.44 5.75 21.99
CA LYS A 149 -10.88 4.97 23.16
C LYS A 149 -9.75 4.85 24.20
N ASP A 150 -10.12 4.84 25.47
CA ASP A 150 -9.24 4.47 26.61
C ASP A 150 -9.05 2.94 26.69
N ALA A 151 -8.56 2.35 25.61
CA ALA A 151 -8.25 0.93 25.52
C ALA A 151 -6.76 0.69 25.79
N LYS A 152 -6.47 -0.17 26.78
CA LYS A 152 -5.11 -0.57 27.19
C LYS A 152 -4.62 -1.84 26.51
N THR A 153 -5.51 -2.58 25.87
CA THR A 153 -5.18 -3.79 25.10
C THR A 153 -4.86 -3.43 23.65
N PRO A 154 -4.08 -4.27 22.94
CA PRO A 154 -3.87 -4.14 21.51
C PRO A 154 -5.19 -4.09 20.73
N PRO A 155 -5.24 -3.44 19.55
CA PRO A 155 -6.41 -3.43 18.68
C PRO A 155 -7.00 -4.82 18.41
N PHE A 156 -6.16 -5.84 18.15
CA PHE A 156 -6.61 -7.21 17.89
C PHE A 156 -7.52 -7.74 19.01
N ASP A 157 -7.02 -7.76 20.24
CA ASP A 157 -7.75 -8.23 21.42
C ASP A 157 -9.02 -7.40 21.66
N HIS A 158 -8.96 -6.09 21.42
CA HIS A 158 -10.10 -5.20 21.61
C HIS A 158 -11.22 -5.44 20.59
N VAL A 159 -10.88 -5.63 19.32
CA VAL A 159 -11.85 -5.78 18.22
C VAL A 159 -12.45 -7.18 18.21
N HIS A 160 -11.61 -8.20 18.35
CA HIS A 160 -12.04 -9.60 18.20
C HIS A 160 -12.45 -10.23 19.53
N GLY A 161 -11.92 -9.76 20.67
CA GLY A 161 -12.20 -10.37 21.98
C GLY A 161 -11.46 -11.69 22.22
N ALA A 162 -10.47 -12.02 21.38
CA ALA A 162 -9.50 -13.08 21.58
C ALA A 162 -8.08 -12.57 21.32
N SER A 163 -7.09 -13.26 21.87
CA SER A 163 -5.69 -12.90 21.70
C SER A 163 -5.09 -13.71 20.55
N LEU A 164 -4.45 -13.03 19.60
CA LEU A 164 -3.78 -13.65 18.46
C LEU A 164 -2.80 -14.73 18.96
N PHE A 165 -2.75 -15.89 18.29
CA PHE A 165 -1.90 -17.05 18.63
C PHE A 165 -2.27 -17.83 19.90
N GLU A 166 -3.27 -17.40 20.67
CA GLU A 166 -3.67 -18.10 21.89
C GLU A 166 -4.88 -19.02 21.65
N GLU A 167 -5.17 -19.91 22.61
CA GLU A 167 -6.31 -20.85 22.56
C GLU A 167 -7.66 -20.14 22.42
N SER A 168 -7.76 -18.88 22.88
CA SER A 168 -8.98 -18.07 22.69
C SER A 168 -9.28 -17.82 21.21
N MET A 169 -8.24 -17.65 20.38
CA MET A 169 -8.38 -17.51 18.93
C MET A 169 -8.76 -18.84 18.27
N GLU A 170 -8.14 -19.94 18.70
CA GLU A 170 -8.48 -21.29 18.23
C GLU A 170 -9.96 -21.62 18.46
N ARG A 171 -10.51 -21.23 19.63
CA ARG A 171 -11.94 -21.46 19.95
C ARG A 171 -12.88 -20.56 19.14
N MET A 172 -12.45 -19.36 18.76
CA MET A 172 -13.27 -18.40 18.00
C MET A 172 -13.26 -18.75 16.51
N ASP A 173 -12.09 -18.93 15.92
CA ASP A 173 -11.90 -19.21 14.50
C ASP A 173 -10.70 -20.17 14.33
N PRO A 174 -10.93 -21.49 14.37
CA PRO A 174 -9.88 -22.49 14.25
C PRO A 174 -9.12 -22.43 12.93
N GLU A 175 -9.78 -22.02 11.84
CA GLU A 175 -9.17 -21.95 10.51
C GLU A 175 -8.17 -20.81 10.44
N PHE A 176 -8.58 -19.61 10.88
CA PHE A 176 -7.68 -18.48 11.00
C PHE A 176 -6.55 -18.74 11.98
N HIS A 177 -6.84 -19.35 13.14
CA HIS A 177 -5.81 -19.70 14.11
C HIS A 177 -4.75 -20.61 13.49
N ARG A 178 -5.15 -21.70 12.81
CA ARG A 178 -4.21 -22.60 12.11
C ARG A 178 -3.37 -21.86 11.08
N MET A 179 -3.99 -21.06 10.22
CA MET A 179 -3.28 -20.28 9.18
C MET A 179 -2.28 -19.29 9.79
N SER A 180 -2.67 -18.58 10.85
CA SER A 180 -1.80 -17.63 11.55
C SER A 180 -0.64 -18.32 12.28
N MET A 181 -0.82 -19.55 12.77
CA MET A 181 0.26 -20.36 13.32
C MET A 181 1.23 -20.85 12.25
N GLU A 182 0.74 -21.29 11.10
CA GLU A 182 1.59 -21.61 9.94
C GLU A 182 2.40 -20.40 9.48
N ALA A 183 1.77 -19.21 9.43
CA ALA A 183 2.44 -17.96 9.13
C ALA A 183 3.58 -17.64 10.11
N LEU A 184 3.33 -17.79 11.42
CA LEU A 184 4.34 -17.57 12.45
C LEU A 184 5.52 -18.53 12.29
N ILE A 185 5.26 -19.82 12.09
CA ILE A 185 6.29 -20.86 11.92
C ILE A 185 7.16 -20.57 10.69
N VAL A 186 6.55 -20.24 9.54
CA VAL A 186 7.28 -19.94 8.30
C VAL A 186 8.14 -18.68 8.47
N HIS A 187 7.55 -17.62 9.03
CA HIS A 187 8.25 -16.36 9.30
C HIS A 187 9.48 -16.58 10.21
N ASP A 188 9.28 -17.28 11.31
CA ASP A 188 10.28 -17.46 12.35
C ASP A 188 11.43 -18.37 11.92
N ASN A 189 11.15 -19.41 11.13
CA ASN A 189 12.18 -20.39 10.76
C ASN A 189 12.92 -20.03 9.46
N PHE A 190 12.42 -19.10 8.65
CA PHE A 190 12.95 -18.81 7.32
C PHE A 190 14.47 -18.54 7.28
N ALA A 191 14.96 -17.68 8.17
CA ALA A 191 16.35 -17.24 8.15
C ALA A 191 17.31 -18.22 8.86
N VAL A 192 16.82 -19.33 9.42
CA VAL A 192 17.64 -20.23 10.26
C VAL A 192 18.72 -20.91 9.44
N ASP A 193 18.36 -21.53 8.31
CA ASP A 193 19.32 -22.24 7.48
C ASP A 193 20.34 -21.29 6.86
N ILE A 194 19.90 -20.09 6.47
CA ILE A 194 20.78 -19.01 6.00
C ILE A 194 21.75 -18.59 7.12
N ALA A 195 21.25 -18.43 8.35
CA ALA A 195 22.09 -18.05 9.48
C ALA A 195 23.11 -19.14 9.85
N LEU A 196 22.75 -20.41 9.72
CA LEU A 196 23.65 -21.53 9.94
C LEU A 196 24.77 -21.60 8.90
N ARG A 197 24.50 -21.22 7.64
CA ARG A 197 25.49 -21.14 6.56
C ARG A 197 26.39 -19.90 6.68
N GLU A 198 25.79 -18.72 6.76
CA GLU A 198 26.49 -17.43 6.70
C GLU A 198 27.14 -17.02 8.02
N PHE A 199 26.62 -17.52 9.16
CA PHE A 199 27.11 -17.18 10.50
C PHE A 199 27.51 -18.40 11.32
N HIS A 200 27.99 -19.44 10.63
CA HIS A 200 28.51 -20.65 11.25
C HIS A 200 29.49 -20.34 12.42
N ASP A 201 30.33 -19.30 12.27
CA ASP A 201 31.29 -18.86 13.29
C ASP A 201 30.65 -18.37 14.60
N ILE A 202 29.41 -17.84 14.59
CA ILE A 202 28.71 -17.42 15.81
C ILE A 202 28.46 -18.64 16.73
N PHE A 203 28.23 -19.80 16.12
CA PHE A 203 27.90 -21.05 16.79
C PHE A 203 29.13 -21.91 17.13
N GLN A 204 30.30 -21.60 16.59
CA GLN A 204 31.53 -22.33 16.90
C GLN A 204 31.90 -22.23 18.38
N GLY A 205 32.35 -23.38 18.94
CA GLY A 205 32.78 -23.48 20.34
C GLY A 205 31.65 -23.46 21.36
N ILE A 206 30.38 -23.45 20.92
CA ILE A 206 29.23 -23.58 21.82
C ILE A 206 28.98 -25.08 22.12
N THR A 207 28.90 -25.40 23.41
CA THR A 207 28.67 -26.76 23.92
C THR A 207 27.23 -27.00 24.35
N SER A 208 26.51 -25.94 24.73
CA SER A 208 25.10 -26.00 25.11
C SER A 208 24.35 -24.73 24.74
N LEU A 209 23.17 -24.90 24.14
CA LEU A 209 22.30 -23.81 23.71
C LEU A 209 20.87 -24.06 24.19
N THR A 210 20.25 -23.06 24.80
CA THR A 210 18.81 -23.03 25.10
C THR A 210 18.12 -22.09 24.11
N ASP A 211 17.31 -22.64 23.22
CA ASP A 211 16.43 -21.91 22.30
C ASP A 211 15.12 -21.59 23.04
N CYS A 212 14.90 -20.32 23.35
CA CYS A 212 13.67 -19.85 23.99
C CYS A 212 12.69 -19.44 22.90
N CYS A 213 11.56 -20.14 22.80
CA CYS A 213 10.60 -19.99 21.72
C CYS A 213 9.30 -19.34 22.20
N TYR A 214 8.53 -18.82 21.24
CA TYR A 214 7.13 -18.45 21.40
C TYR A 214 6.33 -19.25 20.38
N HIS A 215 5.68 -20.34 20.81
CA HIS A 215 5.04 -21.35 19.95
C HIS A 215 6.00 -22.09 19.00
N GLY A 216 7.18 -22.47 19.49
CA GLY A 216 8.19 -23.17 18.69
C GLY A 216 7.94 -24.68 18.58
N ASP A 217 8.00 -25.23 17.36
CA ASP A 217 7.92 -26.68 17.08
C ASP A 217 9.27 -27.40 17.18
N GLY A 218 10.31 -26.68 17.61
CA GLY A 218 11.70 -27.14 17.68
C GLY A 218 12.43 -27.23 16.34
N THR A 219 11.85 -26.76 15.23
CA THR A 219 12.48 -26.82 13.90
C THR A 219 13.83 -26.11 13.87
N THR A 220 13.92 -24.90 14.43
CA THR A 220 15.20 -24.18 14.59
C THR A 220 16.23 -24.99 15.38
N ALA A 221 15.84 -25.48 16.56
CA ALA A 221 16.72 -26.26 17.43
C ALA A 221 17.22 -27.56 16.77
N LYS A 222 16.37 -28.26 16.02
CA LYS A 222 16.75 -29.46 15.26
C LYS A 222 17.75 -29.15 14.14
N ALA A 223 17.54 -28.06 13.41
CA ALA A 223 18.48 -27.60 12.37
C ALA A 223 19.86 -27.28 12.96
N ILE A 224 19.87 -26.57 14.10
CA ILE A 224 21.10 -26.26 14.85
C ILE A 224 21.79 -27.55 15.35
N ALA A 225 21.06 -28.48 15.97
CA ALA A 225 21.62 -29.73 16.47
C ALA A 225 22.20 -30.60 15.35
N LYS A 226 21.58 -30.57 14.16
CA LYS A 226 22.09 -31.23 12.96
C LYS A 226 23.38 -30.59 12.44
N ALA A 227 23.45 -29.26 12.41
CA ALA A 227 24.65 -28.53 11.98
C ALA A 227 25.82 -28.66 12.98
N PHE A 228 25.51 -28.77 14.28
CA PHE A 228 26.49 -28.87 15.36
C PHE A 228 26.22 -30.08 16.28
N PRO A 229 26.56 -31.32 15.85
CA PRO A 229 26.21 -32.54 16.59
C PRO A 229 26.82 -32.65 17.99
N HIS A 230 27.84 -31.85 18.30
CA HIS A 230 28.48 -31.80 19.61
C HIS A 230 27.74 -30.89 20.61
N MET A 231 26.81 -30.06 20.13
CA MET A 231 26.11 -29.08 20.95
C MET A 231 24.83 -29.67 21.54
N LYS A 232 24.67 -29.57 22.86
CA LYS A 232 23.43 -29.92 23.53
C LYS A 232 22.40 -28.80 23.33
N VAL A 233 21.37 -29.05 22.54
CA VAL A 233 20.31 -28.07 22.26
C VAL A 233 19.06 -28.37 23.12
N THR A 234 18.57 -27.36 23.83
CA THR A 234 17.35 -27.40 24.64
C THR A 234 16.34 -26.41 24.08
N VAL A 235 15.09 -26.84 23.88
CA VAL A 235 13.96 -25.97 23.53
C VAL A 235 13.20 -25.62 24.81
N LEU A 236 13.02 -24.33 25.08
CA LEU A 236 12.18 -23.83 26.16
C LEU A 236 10.94 -23.16 25.56
N ASP A 237 9.77 -23.69 25.91
CA ASP A 237 8.47 -23.07 25.64
C ASP A 237 7.50 -23.40 26.78
N LEU A 238 6.30 -22.80 26.76
CA LEU A 238 5.28 -23.03 27.78
C LEU A 238 4.92 -24.52 27.87
N PRO A 239 4.60 -25.03 29.08
CA PRO A 239 4.33 -26.46 29.27
C PRO A 239 3.25 -27.04 28.34
N GLN A 240 2.23 -26.26 28.00
CA GLN A 240 1.18 -26.69 27.08
C GLN A 240 1.65 -26.82 25.62
N GLU A 241 2.62 -26.02 25.18
CA GLU A 241 3.17 -26.11 23.82
C GLU A 241 4.09 -27.32 23.70
N ILE A 242 4.99 -27.50 24.68
CA ILE A 242 5.90 -28.65 24.71
C ILE A 242 5.17 -30.00 24.74
N ARG A 243 3.99 -30.07 25.40
CA ARG A 243 3.18 -31.30 25.43
C ARG A 243 2.65 -31.73 24.06
N LYS A 244 2.55 -30.80 23.10
CA LYS A 244 2.09 -31.08 21.73
C LYS A 244 3.20 -31.68 20.87
N ILE A 245 4.47 -31.56 21.29
CA ILE A 245 5.63 -31.94 20.49
C ILE A 245 6.05 -33.37 20.84
N PRO A 246 6.09 -34.29 19.85
CA PRO A 246 6.63 -35.62 20.07
C PRO A 246 8.13 -35.57 20.38
N ALA A 247 8.58 -36.40 21.34
CA ALA A 247 10.00 -36.53 21.60
C ALA A 247 10.72 -37.15 20.39
N ASP A 248 11.74 -36.47 19.89
CA ASP A 248 12.54 -36.90 18.74
C ASP A 248 13.90 -37.53 19.12
N GLY A 249 14.34 -37.32 20.37
CA GLY A 249 15.64 -37.77 20.87
C GLY A 249 16.84 -36.96 20.34
N VAL A 250 16.61 -35.92 19.55
CA VAL A 250 17.62 -35.03 18.95
C VAL A 250 17.81 -33.78 19.80
N VAL A 251 16.72 -33.18 20.28
CA VAL A 251 16.75 -31.99 21.13
C VAL A 251 16.03 -32.24 22.45
N ASN A 252 16.40 -31.49 23.48
CA ASN A 252 15.79 -31.61 24.80
C ASN A 252 14.65 -30.59 24.96
N TYR A 253 13.41 -31.06 25.01
CA TYR A 253 12.24 -30.20 25.20
C TYR A 253 11.94 -29.96 26.68
N VAL A 254 11.85 -28.70 27.09
CA VAL A 254 11.59 -28.30 28.48
C VAL A 254 10.40 -27.37 28.54
N GLY A 255 9.33 -27.83 29.19
CA GLY A 255 8.16 -26.99 29.50
C GLY A 255 8.46 -26.03 30.65
N GLY A 256 8.40 -24.73 30.40
CA GLY A 256 8.70 -23.70 31.38
C GLY A 256 8.27 -22.30 30.95
N ASP A 257 8.35 -21.36 31.89
CA ASP A 257 7.99 -19.96 31.67
C ASP A 257 9.28 -19.11 31.72
N MET A 258 9.65 -18.51 30.58
CA MET A 258 10.87 -17.71 30.46
C MET A 258 10.85 -16.45 31.34
N PHE A 259 9.67 -15.97 31.75
CA PHE A 259 9.54 -14.89 32.74
C PHE A 259 9.95 -15.33 34.15
N LYS A 260 10.01 -16.63 34.42
CA LYS A 260 10.38 -17.19 35.72
C LYS A 260 11.79 -17.75 35.72
N SER A 261 12.12 -18.63 34.78
CA SER A 261 13.41 -19.31 34.74
C SER A 261 13.73 -19.86 33.35
N ILE A 262 15.01 -19.81 32.98
CA ILE A 262 15.53 -20.38 31.74
C ILE A 262 16.54 -21.49 32.09
N PRO A 263 16.47 -22.67 31.46
CA PRO A 263 17.43 -23.75 31.68
C PRO A 263 18.89 -23.28 31.47
N PRO A 264 19.81 -23.60 32.40
CA PRO A 264 21.21 -23.21 32.26
C PRO A 264 21.85 -23.75 30.99
N ALA A 265 22.53 -22.88 30.25
CA ALA A 265 23.26 -23.22 29.04
C ALA A 265 24.41 -22.22 28.83
N GLN A 266 25.39 -22.56 28.00
CA GLN A 266 26.43 -21.62 27.59
C GLN A 266 25.82 -20.45 26.81
N VAL A 267 24.83 -20.72 25.96
CA VAL A 267 24.15 -19.71 25.15
C VAL A 267 22.64 -19.82 25.29
N VAL A 268 21.98 -18.67 25.42
CA VAL A 268 20.52 -18.56 25.29
C VAL A 268 20.22 -17.84 23.99
N MET A 269 19.30 -18.38 23.19
CA MET A 269 18.86 -17.78 21.93
C MET A 269 17.40 -17.34 22.03
N LEU A 270 17.10 -16.14 21.54
CA LEU A 270 15.76 -15.56 21.42
C LEU A 270 15.61 -15.05 19.99
N LYS A 271 14.80 -15.73 19.18
CA LYS A 271 14.57 -15.39 17.77
C LYS A 271 13.12 -15.00 17.56
N MET A 272 12.86 -13.76 17.13
CA MET A 272 11.52 -13.21 16.96
C MET A 272 10.64 -13.37 18.21
N VAL A 273 11.23 -13.29 19.41
CA VAL A 273 10.50 -13.40 20.68
C VAL A 273 10.25 -12.02 21.28
N LEU A 274 11.29 -11.21 21.37
CA LEU A 274 11.27 -9.96 22.15
C LEU A 274 10.40 -8.87 21.51
N HIS A 275 10.22 -8.89 20.18
CA HIS A 275 9.25 -8.00 19.51
C HIS A 275 7.79 -8.20 19.93
N HIS A 276 7.40 -9.33 20.53
CA HIS A 276 6.03 -9.56 21.02
C HIS A 276 5.75 -8.84 22.35
N TRP A 277 6.79 -8.38 23.05
CA TRP A 277 6.71 -7.96 24.45
C TRP A 277 7.03 -6.48 24.63
N SER A 278 6.55 -5.91 25.74
CA SER A 278 6.90 -4.56 26.20
C SER A 278 8.39 -4.45 26.56
N ASP A 279 8.90 -3.23 26.70
CA ASP A 279 10.31 -3.02 27.09
C ASP A 279 10.57 -3.55 28.51
N GLU A 280 9.63 -3.38 29.44
CA GLU A 280 9.70 -3.91 30.80
C GLU A 280 9.76 -5.43 30.81
N ASP A 281 8.97 -6.07 29.95
CA ASP A 281 8.92 -7.53 29.83
C ASP A 281 10.19 -8.07 29.15
N CYS A 282 10.72 -7.38 28.14
CA CYS A 282 12.02 -7.70 27.54
C CYS A 282 13.13 -7.66 28.58
N VAL A 283 13.17 -6.64 29.44
CA VAL A 283 14.15 -6.53 30.53
C VAL A 283 14.04 -7.71 31.50
N LYS A 284 12.82 -8.15 31.85
CA LYS A 284 12.61 -9.33 32.73
C LYS A 284 13.14 -10.61 32.08
N ILE A 285 12.78 -10.86 30.81
CA ILE A 285 13.23 -12.04 30.05
C ILE A 285 14.76 -12.05 29.96
N LEU A 286 15.37 -10.95 29.56
CA LEU A 286 16.82 -10.83 29.41
C LEU A 286 17.55 -10.94 30.75
N SER A 287 16.97 -10.44 31.84
CA SER A 287 17.51 -10.63 33.20
C SER A 287 17.54 -12.11 33.60
N ASN A 288 16.56 -12.92 33.18
CA ASN A 288 16.58 -14.36 33.39
C ASN A 288 17.56 -15.07 32.45
N CYS A 289 17.72 -14.61 31.21
CA CYS A 289 18.74 -15.12 30.29
C CYS A 289 20.13 -14.95 30.90
N ARG A 290 20.41 -13.76 31.47
CA ARG A 290 21.68 -13.46 32.16
C ARG A 290 21.97 -14.42 33.32
N LYS A 291 20.94 -14.84 34.08
CA LYS A 291 21.08 -15.81 35.18
C LYS A 291 21.34 -17.24 34.67
N ALA A 292 20.90 -17.55 33.45
CA ALA A 292 21.01 -18.88 32.87
C ALA A 292 22.35 -19.12 32.14
N ILE A 293 23.07 -18.06 31.79
CA ILE A 293 24.38 -18.16 31.11
C ILE A 293 25.56 -18.01 32.08
N PRO A 294 26.73 -18.63 31.78
CA PRO A 294 27.95 -18.39 32.53
C PRO A 294 28.53 -16.99 32.26
N SER A 295 29.65 -16.65 32.90
CA SER A 295 30.35 -15.38 32.62
C SER A 295 30.86 -15.32 31.16
N ARG A 296 31.11 -14.10 30.66
CA ARG A 296 31.69 -13.88 29.32
C ARG A 296 33.01 -14.62 29.10
N GLU A 297 33.86 -14.69 30.14
CA GLU A 297 35.14 -15.42 30.11
C GLU A 297 34.95 -16.93 29.92
N ASN A 298 33.84 -17.46 30.43
CA ASN A 298 33.42 -18.85 30.26
C ASN A 298 32.54 -19.04 29.01
N GLY A 299 32.54 -18.07 28.08
CA GLY A 299 31.84 -18.13 26.80
C GLY A 299 30.33 -17.88 26.86
N GLY A 300 29.81 -17.35 27.98
CA GLY A 300 28.39 -17.03 28.14
C GLY A 300 27.95 -15.88 27.23
N LYS A 301 26.88 -16.08 26.47
CA LYS A 301 26.28 -15.04 25.60
C LYS A 301 24.78 -15.28 25.38
N VAL A 302 24.05 -14.20 25.09
CA VAL A 302 22.67 -14.26 24.59
C VAL A 302 22.68 -13.89 23.10
N LEU A 303 22.05 -14.71 22.27
CA LEU A 303 21.85 -14.44 20.85
C LEU A 303 20.42 -13.95 20.65
N ILE A 304 20.27 -12.79 20.01
CA ILE A 304 18.97 -12.19 19.71
C ILE A 304 18.88 -12.01 18.21
N GLY A 305 17.87 -12.62 17.59
CA GLY A 305 17.47 -12.34 16.22
C GLY A 305 16.14 -11.61 16.24
N ASP A 306 16.15 -10.33 15.88
CA ASP A 306 14.94 -9.49 15.88
C ASP A 306 15.01 -8.43 14.77
N ILE A 307 13.87 -7.81 14.45
CA ILE A 307 13.79 -6.71 13.49
C ILE A 307 14.26 -5.42 14.19
N VAL A 308 15.26 -4.76 13.61
CA VAL A 308 15.83 -3.52 14.16
C VAL A 308 15.44 -2.37 13.24
N LEU A 309 14.78 -1.35 13.81
CA LEU A 309 14.48 -0.11 13.09
C LEU A 309 15.79 0.63 12.81
N ASP A 310 16.07 0.89 11.53
CA ASP A 310 17.30 1.55 11.12
C ASP A 310 17.09 2.38 9.84
N PRO A 311 17.04 3.72 9.94
CA PRO A 311 16.94 4.59 8.78
C PRO A 311 18.08 4.38 7.76
N ALA A 312 19.24 3.90 8.20
CA ALA A 312 20.36 3.59 7.31
C ALA A 312 20.16 2.31 6.47
N SER A 313 19.07 1.56 6.69
CA SER A 313 18.72 0.36 5.92
C SER A 313 18.09 0.67 4.56
N GLY A 314 17.96 1.94 4.17
CA GLY A 314 17.46 2.34 2.85
C GLY A 314 16.02 1.89 2.61
N THR A 315 15.75 1.23 1.49
CA THR A 315 14.39 0.76 1.11
C THR A 315 13.78 -0.22 2.10
N MET A 316 14.61 -0.93 2.88
CA MET A 316 14.19 -1.87 3.92
C MET A 316 13.55 -1.18 5.14
N TYR A 317 13.86 0.11 5.36
CA TYR A 317 13.36 0.85 6.51
C TYR A 317 11.84 0.95 6.49
N GLU A 318 11.23 1.12 5.31
CA GLU A 318 9.77 1.11 5.16
C GLU A 318 9.16 -0.22 5.62
N THR A 319 9.75 -1.35 5.24
CA THR A 319 9.33 -2.68 5.70
C THR A 319 9.39 -2.81 7.22
N GLN A 320 10.46 -2.30 7.83
CA GLN A 320 10.64 -2.32 9.29
C GLN A 320 9.56 -1.48 10.00
N LEU A 321 9.20 -0.32 9.45
CA LEU A 321 8.13 0.54 9.98
C LEU A 321 6.74 -0.07 9.78
N LEU A 322 6.48 -0.72 8.63
CA LEU A 322 5.23 -1.45 8.39
C LEU A 322 5.07 -2.60 9.38
N MET A 323 6.15 -3.35 9.64
CA MET A 323 6.17 -4.37 10.68
C MET A 323 5.93 -3.77 12.07
N ASP A 324 6.48 -2.59 12.37
CA ASP A 324 6.21 -1.91 13.63
C ASP A 324 4.73 -1.53 13.78
N VAL A 325 4.11 -0.93 12.75
CA VAL A 325 2.68 -0.64 12.78
C VAL A 325 1.84 -1.92 12.83
N ALA A 326 2.24 -2.99 12.17
CA ALA A 326 1.56 -4.28 12.29
C ALA A 326 1.63 -4.80 13.74
N MET A 327 2.80 -4.74 14.39
CA MET A 327 2.95 -5.14 15.79
C MET A 327 2.08 -4.30 16.72
N MET A 328 1.89 -3.00 16.44
CA MET A 328 0.95 -2.15 17.16
C MET A 328 -0.48 -2.68 17.14
N LEU A 329 -0.92 -3.20 15.99
CA LEU A 329 -2.28 -3.71 15.83
C LEU A 329 -2.46 -5.07 16.50
N MET A 330 -1.45 -5.95 16.40
CA MET A 330 -1.55 -7.36 16.76
C MET A 330 -1.23 -7.67 18.22
N LYS A 331 -0.25 -7.00 18.81
CA LYS A 331 0.34 -7.36 20.11
C LYS A 331 0.76 -6.10 20.89
N ALA A 332 1.14 -6.29 22.15
CA ALA A 332 1.63 -5.20 23.00
C ALA A 332 3.08 -4.77 22.68
N GLY A 333 3.80 -5.56 21.89
CA GLY A 333 5.20 -5.30 21.55
C GLY A 333 5.41 -4.29 20.41
N ARG A 334 6.69 -4.10 20.07
CA ARG A 334 7.15 -3.12 19.08
C ARG A 334 8.49 -3.51 18.46
N GLN A 335 8.76 -2.95 17.28
CA GLN A 335 10.10 -2.93 16.74
C GLN A 335 10.91 -1.80 17.35
N ARG A 336 12.21 -2.03 17.50
CA ARG A 336 13.12 -1.19 18.30
C ARG A 336 14.32 -0.77 17.48
N ASP A 337 14.77 0.46 17.69
CA ASP A 337 16.06 0.92 17.16
C ASP A 337 17.23 0.49 18.07
N LEU A 338 18.45 0.88 17.70
CA LEU A 338 19.65 0.50 18.46
C LEU A 338 19.75 1.18 19.83
N ASP A 339 19.20 2.38 20.00
CA ASP A 339 19.21 3.08 21.28
C ASP A 339 18.22 2.42 22.25
N ASP A 340 17.02 2.06 21.76
CA ASP A 340 16.04 1.24 22.48
C ASP A 340 16.68 -0.08 22.97
N TRP A 341 17.36 -0.81 22.07
CA TRP A 341 18.04 -2.06 22.42
C TRP A 341 19.15 -1.87 23.45
N ARG A 342 19.98 -0.83 23.30
CA ARG A 342 21.04 -0.50 24.26
C ARG A 342 20.45 -0.28 25.66
N ASP A 343 19.38 0.51 25.75
CA ASP A 343 18.75 0.83 27.02
C ASP A 343 18.16 -0.41 27.70
N ILE A 344 17.52 -1.30 26.93
CA ILE A 344 17.01 -2.59 27.43
C ILE A 344 18.15 -3.49 27.92
N PHE A 345 19.26 -3.59 27.17
CA PHE A 345 20.41 -4.40 27.57
C PHE A 345 21.03 -3.90 28.88
N ILE A 346 21.21 -2.58 29.02
CA ILE A 346 21.74 -1.95 30.23
C ILE A 346 20.80 -2.21 31.42
N LYS A 347 19.48 -2.01 31.25
CA LYS A 347 18.48 -2.26 32.30
C LYS A 347 18.42 -3.74 32.71
N ALA A 348 18.63 -4.66 31.78
CA ALA A 348 18.76 -6.10 32.06
C ALA A 348 20.13 -6.48 32.67
N GLY A 349 21.05 -5.53 32.78
CA GLY A 349 22.35 -5.68 33.44
C GLY A 349 23.45 -6.27 32.55
N PHE A 350 23.32 -6.18 31.23
CA PHE A 350 24.41 -6.41 30.29
C PHE A 350 25.25 -5.13 30.16
N SER A 351 26.58 -5.30 30.08
CA SER A 351 27.52 -4.18 30.02
C SER A 351 28.07 -3.91 28.61
N ASP A 352 27.81 -4.80 27.66
CA ASP A 352 28.35 -4.77 26.30
C ASP A 352 27.43 -5.57 25.36
N TYR A 353 27.38 -5.18 24.08
CA TYR A 353 26.68 -5.91 23.04
C TYR A 353 27.42 -5.77 21.71
N LYS A 354 27.32 -6.79 20.85
CA LYS A 354 27.92 -6.78 19.52
C LYS A 354 26.82 -6.98 18.49
N LEU A 355 26.62 -6.00 17.61
CA LEU A 355 25.83 -6.19 16.39
C LEU A 355 26.68 -6.95 15.37
N VAL A 356 26.24 -8.14 14.95
CA VAL A 356 27.07 -9.04 14.13
C VAL A 356 26.97 -8.73 12.63
N LYS A 357 25.79 -8.40 12.10
CA LYS A 357 25.53 -7.86 10.74
C LYS A 357 24.03 -7.55 10.59
N LYS A 358 23.69 -6.57 9.74
CA LYS A 358 22.32 -6.35 9.25
C LYS A 358 22.12 -7.19 7.98
N PHE A 359 20.97 -7.83 7.80
CA PHE A 359 20.61 -8.49 6.54
C PHE A 359 20.22 -7.43 5.47
N GLY A 360 20.68 -7.60 4.23
CA GLY A 360 20.50 -6.68 3.07
C GLY A 360 21.64 -5.64 2.93
N ALA A 361 22.13 -5.22 1.76
CA ALA A 361 21.57 -5.14 0.40
C ALA A 361 22.66 -5.30 -0.70
N ARG A 362 22.25 -5.71 -1.93
CA ARG A 362 22.85 -5.57 -3.31
C ARG A 362 22.80 -6.87 -4.15
N GLY A 363 22.60 -6.75 -5.47
CA GLY A 363 22.67 -7.86 -6.46
C GLY A 363 23.16 -7.42 -7.86
N VAL A 364 23.42 -8.36 -8.79
CA VAL A 364 23.45 -8.23 -10.29
C VAL A 364 23.26 -9.63 -10.97
N PHE A 365 22.52 -9.69 -12.09
CA PHE A 365 22.06 -10.86 -12.87
C PHE A 365 22.72 -11.08 -14.26
N GLU A 366 22.61 -12.31 -14.81
CA GLU A 366 22.53 -12.67 -16.26
C GLU A 366 21.77 -14.03 -16.44
N PRO A 367 20.90 -14.25 -17.46
CA PRO A 367 20.12 -15.50 -17.67
C PRO A 367 20.75 -16.47 -18.71
N PRO A 368 20.31 -17.76 -18.91
CA PRO A 368 19.04 -18.41 -18.51
C PRO A 368 19.10 -19.84 -17.88
N SER A 369 18.16 -20.13 -16.98
CA SER A 369 17.48 -21.41 -16.59
C SER A 369 16.80 -21.14 -15.23
N ILE A 370 15.95 -22.02 -14.67
CA ILE A 370 15.29 -21.76 -13.36
C ILE A 370 16.38 -21.55 -12.30
N ILE A 371 16.67 -20.30 -11.94
CA ILE A 371 17.69 -19.93 -10.95
C ILE A 371 17.03 -20.02 -9.59
N VAL A 372 17.50 -20.96 -8.76
CA VAL A 372 17.20 -20.93 -7.32
C VAL A 372 17.87 -19.67 -6.75
N PRO A 373 17.12 -18.75 -6.09
CA PRO A 373 17.71 -17.52 -5.57
C PRO A 373 18.80 -17.80 -4.53
N SER A 374 19.81 -16.95 -4.46
CA SER A 374 20.84 -17.00 -3.41
C SER A 374 20.29 -16.59 -2.03
N ASP A 375 21.00 -16.93 -0.96
CA ASP A 375 20.61 -16.59 0.42
C ASP A 375 20.35 -15.09 0.63
N ALA A 376 21.19 -14.23 0.05
CA ALA A 376 21.00 -12.78 0.13
C ALA A 376 19.75 -12.31 -0.62
N GLU A 377 19.46 -12.90 -1.78
CA GLU A 377 18.24 -12.61 -2.55
C GLU A 377 16.99 -13.11 -1.84
N LEU A 378 17.04 -14.25 -1.16
CA LEU A 378 15.93 -14.80 -0.37
C LEU A 378 15.59 -13.92 0.83
N LEU A 379 16.60 -13.40 1.54
CA LEU A 379 16.39 -12.47 2.66
C LEU A 379 15.77 -11.14 2.20
N GLN A 380 16.25 -10.60 1.08
CA GLN A 380 15.64 -9.41 0.49
C GLN A 380 14.22 -9.70 0.01
N ALA A 381 13.99 -10.85 -0.62
CA ALA A 381 12.68 -11.29 -1.08
C ALA A 381 11.67 -11.44 0.06
N GLN A 382 12.10 -11.93 1.24
CA GLN A 382 11.25 -12.00 2.42
C GLN A 382 10.83 -10.60 2.87
N ALA A 383 11.77 -9.64 2.91
CA ALA A 383 11.45 -8.27 3.26
C ALA A 383 10.53 -7.59 2.24
N ASP A 384 10.73 -7.84 0.95
CA ASP A 384 9.86 -7.32 -0.09
C ASP A 384 8.47 -7.95 0.01
N LEU A 385 8.38 -9.25 0.34
CA LEU A 385 7.11 -9.92 0.62
C LEU A 385 6.40 -9.30 1.83
N TRP A 386 7.12 -9.01 2.92
CA TRP A 386 6.57 -8.30 4.08
C TRP A 386 6.04 -6.93 3.71
N ARG A 387 6.84 -6.15 2.98
CA ARG A 387 6.47 -4.83 2.46
C ARG A 387 5.15 -4.94 1.70
N HIS A 388 5.07 -5.79 0.68
CA HIS A 388 3.87 -5.91 -0.14
C HIS A 388 2.66 -6.48 0.60
N SER A 389 2.86 -7.42 1.53
CA SER A 389 1.77 -7.98 2.34
C SER A 389 1.17 -6.96 3.31
N LEU A 390 2.01 -6.07 3.86
CA LEU A 390 1.63 -5.05 4.83
C LEU A 390 1.41 -3.65 4.21
N TYR A 391 1.58 -3.49 2.90
CA TYR A 391 1.59 -2.17 2.26
C TYR A 391 0.28 -1.40 2.46
N TYR A 392 -0.85 -2.12 2.60
CA TYR A 392 -2.15 -1.53 2.95
C TYR A 392 -2.13 -0.71 4.25
N LEU A 393 -1.21 -0.99 5.18
CA LEU A 393 -1.08 -0.22 6.42
C LEU A 393 -0.69 1.23 6.17
N GLU A 394 -0.01 1.56 5.06
CA GLU A 394 0.21 2.96 4.69
C GLU A 394 -1.12 3.67 4.35
N SER A 395 -1.97 3.04 3.51
CA SER A 395 -3.29 3.59 3.19
C SER A 395 -4.14 3.76 4.44
N MET A 396 -4.14 2.77 5.33
CA MET A 396 -4.93 2.80 6.55
C MET A 396 -4.36 3.77 7.60
N ALA A 397 -3.03 3.93 7.66
CA ALA A 397 -2.39 4.95 8.50
C ALA A 397 -2.76 6.36 8.04
N LEU A 398 -2.75 6.61 6.72
CA LEU A 398 -3.14 7.90 6.15
C LEU A 398 -4.62 8.18 6.38
N LYS A 399 -5.49 7.18 6.16
CA LYS A 399 -6.92 7.25 6.50
C LYS A 399 -7.11 7.60 7.97
N CYS A 400 -6.44 6.88 8.87
CA CYS A 400 -6.50 7.12 10.31
C CYS A 400 -6.08 8.56 10.66
N ALA A 401 -5.01 9.08 10.06
CA ALA A 401 -4.56 10.45 10.30
C ALA A 401 -5.61 11.49 9.90
N VAL A 402 -6.31 11.26 8.78
CA VAL A 402 -7.40 12.14 8.32
C VAL A 402 -8.64 12.03 9.20
N GLU A 403 -9.06 10.83 9.58
CA GLU A 403 -10.21 10.60 10.47
C GLU A 403 -10.00 11.12 11.90
N LEU A 404 -8.74 11.15 12.35
CA LEU A 404 -8.35 11.81 13.59
C LEU A 404 -8.25 13.33 13.43
N GLY A 405 -8.15 13.86 12.22
CA GLY A 405 -7.98 15.29 11.96
C GLY A 405 -6.55 15.80 12.20
N ILE A 406 -5.54 14.93 12.13
CA ILE A 406 -4.12 15.27 12.36
C ILE A 406 -3.66 16.43 11.44
N PRO A 407 -3.87 16.40 10.10
CA PRO A 407 -3.43 17.51 9.24
C PRO A 407 -3.99 18.86 9.69
N THR A 408 -5.29 18.91 9.99
CA THR A 408 -5.96 20.11 10.46
C THR A 408 -5.49 20.56 11.84
N ALA A 409 -5.16 19.62 12.74
CA ALA A 409 -4.59 19.95 14.05
C ALA A 409 -3.19 20.59 13.92
N ILE A 410 -2.31 20.01 13.11
CA ILE A 410 -0.97 20.58 12.84
C ILE A 410 -1.10 21.98 12.23
N TYR A 411 -2.00 22.15 11.25
CA TYR A 411 -2.27 23.45 10.65
C TYR A 411 -2.67 24.49 11.70
N ARG A 412 -3.64 24.16 12.57
CA ARG A 412 -4.15 25.05 13.62
C ARG A 412 -3.12 25.36 14.71
N LEU A 413 -2.15 24.48 14.93
CA LEU A 413 -1.03 24.68 15.86
C LEU A 413 0.11 25.53 15.28
N GLY A 414 -0.03 26.02 14.05
CA GLY A 414 0.96 26.91 13.41
C GLY A 414 1.89 26.19 12.42
N GLY A 415 1.48 25.03 11.90
CA GLY A 415 2.17 24.31 10.83
C GLY A 415 3.13 23.20 11.31
N THR A 416 3.42 23.15 12.61
CA THR A 416 4.16 22.06 13.25
C THR A 416 3.52 21.69 14.60
N ALA A 417 3.69 20.44 15.04
CA ALA A 417 3.18 19.96 16.33
C ALA A 417 4.06 18.85 16.91
N SER A 418 4.23 18.84 18.23
CA SER A 418 4.78 17.68 18.94
C SER A 418 3.70 16.61 19.14
N LEU A 419 4.09 15.38 19.49
CA LEU A 419 3.14 14.30 19.81
C LEU A 419 2.21 14.68 20.96
N ALA A 420 2.76 15.26 22.04
CA ALA A 420 1.95 15.74 23.16
C ALA A 420 0.96 16.85 22.73
N GLY A 421 1.40 17.76 21.85
CA GLY A 421 0.55 18.79 21.27
C GLY A 421 -0.61 18.21 20.46
N LEU A 422 -0.37 17.16 19.68
CA LEU A 422 -1.41 16.46 18.92
C LEU A 422 -2.40 15.72 19.83
N ILE A 423 -1.91 15.00 20.84
CA ILE A 423 -2.77 14.33 21.84
C ILE A 423 -3.73 15.34 22.47
N ALA A 424 -3.23 16.51 22.89
CA ALA A 424 -4.05 17.56 23.48
C ALA A 424 -5.04 18.18 22.47
N ALA A 425 -4.58 18.54 21.27
CA ALA A 425 -5.41 19.19 20.25
C ALA A 425 -6.53 18.28 19.73
N LEU A 426 -6.30 16.97 19.70
CA LEU A 426 -7.25 15.96 19.24
C LEU A 426 -8.07 15.32 20.37
N SER A 427 -7.81 15.72 21.62
CA SER A 427 -8.45 15.14 22.82
C SER A 427 -8.30 13.62 22.91
N LEU A 428 -7.12 13.10 22.56
CA LEU A 428 -6.81 11.68 22.65
C LEU A 428 -6.33 11.29 24.06
N PRO A 429 -6.47 10.03 24.49
CA PRO A 429 -5.91 9.57 25.77
C PRO A 429 -4.38 9.66 25.78
N ALA A 430 -3.78 10.03 26.93
CA ALA A 430 -2.33 10.22 27.06
C ALA A 430 -1.54 8.92 26.82
N GLU A 431 -2.13 7.78 27.16
CA GLU A 431 -1.62 6.43 26.93
C GLU A 431 -1.43 6.13 25.42
N LYS A 432 -2.06 6.91 24.53
CA LYS A 432 -1.91 6.77 23.09
C LYS A 432 -0.64 7.40 22.53
N LEU A 433 0.15 8.12 23.33
CA LEU A 433 1.32 8.86 22.86
C LEU A 433 2.34 7.99 22.12
N GLN A 434 2.68 6.80 22.66
CA GLN A 434 3.63 5.89 22.00
C GLN A 434 3.08 5.34 20.67
N PHE A 435 1.78 5.10 20.60
CA PHE A 435 1.12 4.56 19.41
C PHE A 435 1.01 5.63 18.32
N LEU A 436 0.71 6.86 18.72
CA LEU A 436 0.72 8.02 17.82
C LEU A 436 2.13 8.26 17.27
N GLY A 437 3.17 8.10 18.10
CA GLY A 437 4.57 8.18 17.64
C GLY A 437 4.90 7.19 16.52
N ARG A 438 4.42 5.94 16.61
CA ARG A 438 4.62 4.92 15.58
C ARG A 438 3.88 5.25 14.29
N LEU A 439 2.62 5.67 14.40
CA LEU A 439 1.80 6.12 13.27
C LEU A 439 2.48 7.31 12.54
N MET A 440 2.88 8.33 13.29
CA MET A 440 3.51 9.53 12.74
C MET A 440 4.91 9.24 12.17
N ARG A 441 5.66 8.29 12.72
CA ARG A 441 6.94 7.85 12.16
C ARG A 441 6.78 7.20 10.79
N LEU A 442 5.79 6.31 10.61
CA LEU A 442 5.48 5.71 9.30
C LEU A 442 5.10 6.80 8.30
N LEU A 443 4.16 7.68 8.66
CA LEU A 443 3.68 8.75 7.77
C LEU A 443 4.75 9.81 7.47
N ALA A 444 5.68 10.06 8.39
CA ALA A 444 6.81 10.95 8.13
C ALA A 444 7.83 10.30 7.18
N SER A 445 8.14 9.02 7.39
CA SER A 445 9.05 8.27 6.50
C SER A 445 8.49 8.13 5.08
N SER A 446 7.16 8.14 4.93
CA SER A 446 6.49 8.06 3.64
C SER A 446 6.33 9.43 2.95
N GLY A 447 6.71 10.53 3.62
CA GLY A 447 6.62 11.90 3.09
C GLY A 447 5.24 12.57 3.26
N VAL A 448 4.30 11.91 3.97
CA VAL A 448 3.00 12.52 4.31
C VAL A 448 3.19 13.68 5.29
N PHE A 449 4.07 13.52 6.28
CA PHE A 449 4.48 14.60 7.20
C PHE A 449 6.00 14.79 7.16
N ALA A 450 6.50 15.93 7.64
CA ALA A 450 7.93 16.18 7.80
C ALA A 450 8.32 16.01 9.27
N ALA A 451 9.38 15.26 9.58
CA ALA A 451 10.02 15.32 10.89
C ALA A 451 10.97 16.53 10.90
N VAL A 452 10.72 17.51 11.78
CA VAL A 452 11.36 18.84 11.75
C VAL A 452 12.51 18.96 12.75
N ASP A 453 12.54 18.15 13.82
CA ASP A 453 13.56 18.19 14.86
C ASP A 453 14.01 16.78 15.27
N ASP A 454 15.30 16.64 15.57
CA ASP A 454 15.97 15.41 16.04
C ASP A 454 16.35 15.51 17.53
N SER A 455 15.72 16.46 18.24
CA SER A 455 15.79 16.55 19.70
C SER A 455 14.98 15.42 20.37
N THR A 456 15.02 15.34 21.69
CA THR A 456 14.43 14.23 22.49
C THR A 456 12.92 14.01 22.28
N GLU A 457 12.20 14.93 21.64
CA GLU A 457 10.79 14.76 21.25
C GLU A 457 10.60 15.13 19.77
N PRO A 458 10.13 14.20 18.90
CA PRO A 458 9.96 14.48 17.49
C PRO A 458 8.84 15.50 17.27
N ILE A 459 9.12 16.52 16.46
CA ILE A 459 8.16 17.53 15.99
C ILE A 459 7.79 17.22 14.53
N TYR A 460 6.49 17.19 14.24
CA TYR A 460 5.96 16.91 12.91
C TYR A 460 5.39 18.16 12.26
N GLY A 461 5.70 18.37 10.99
CA GLY A 461 5.22 19.48 10.17
C GLY A 461 4.41 19.03 8.97
N LEU A 462 3.61 19.93 8.41
CA LEU A 462 2.91 19.69 7.16
C LEU A 462 3.90 19.64 5.98
N THR A 463 3.68 18.68 5.08
CA THR A 463 4.19 18.67 3.70
C THR A 463 3.10 19.11 2.73
N PRO A 464 3.42 19.37 1.45
CA PRO A 464 2.41 19.61 0.41
C PRO A 464 1.32 18.52 0.35
N LEU A 465 1.66 17.25 0.63
CA LEU A 465 0.69 16.14 0.67
C LEU A 465 -0.29 16.30 1.83
N SER A 466 0.21 16.39 3.06
CA SER A 466 -0.69 16.59 4.21
C SER A 466 -1.46 17.92 4.15
N TYR A 467 -0.93 18.93 3.48
CA TYR A 467 -1.61 20.21 3.24
C TYR A 467 -2.91 20.00 2.45
N LEU A 468 -2.90 19.16 1.40
CA LEU A 468 -4.10 18.78 0.62
C LEU A 468 -5.24 18.18 1.47
N LEU A 469 -4.95 17.72 2.69
CA LEU A 469 -5.89 17.06 3.60
C LEU A 469 -6.38 17.97 4.72
N VAL A 470 -5.93 19.23 4.77
CA VAL A 470 -6.38 20.18 5.77
C VAL A 470 -7.79 20.65 5.46
N ASP A 471 -8.65 20.61 6.47
CA ASP A 471 -10.03 21.10 6.36
C ASP A 471 -10.15 22.58 6.73
N GLY A 472 -11.02 23.29 6.00
CA GLY A 472 -11.37 24.69 6.29
C GLY A 472 -10.35 25.75 5.84
N ILE A 473 -9.38 25.42 4.98
CA ILE A 473 -8.57 26.43 4.28
C ILE A 473 -9.41 27.00 3.15
N SER A 474 -9.67 28.30 3.20
CA SER A 474 -10.35 29.06 2.13
C SER A 474 -9.44 30.06 1.43
N ALA A 475 -8.20 30.22 1.92
CA ALA A 475 -7.15 30.95 1.19
C ALA A 475 -6.81 30.19 -0.10
N ASP A 476 -6.18 30.88 -1.07
CA ASP A 476 -5.57 30.36 -2.31
C ASP A 476 -6.39 29.45 -3.26
N GLY A 477 -7.64 29.13 -2.95
CA GLY A 477 -8.43 28.18 -3.74
C GLY A 477 -8.22 26.71 -3.34
N HIS A 478 -7.68 26.46 -2.15
CA HIS A 478 -7.50 25.11 -1.59
C HIS A 478 -8.73 24.20 -1.74
N ILE A 479 -8.48 22.97 -2.18
CA ILE A 479 -9.48 21.91 -2.30
C ILE A 479 -9.07 20.78 -1.36
N ASN A 480 -9.93 20.46 -0.39
CA ASN A 480 -9.66 19.36 0.54
C ASN A 480 -9.85 18.00 -0.14
N HIS A 481 -8.79 17.19 -0.19
CA HIS A 481 -8.76 15.85 -0.79
C HIS A 481 -9.21 14.71 0.13
N ALA A 482 -9.53 14.98 1.39
CA ALA A 482 -10.01 13.96 2.32
C ALA A 482 -11.20 13.12 1.77
N PRO A 483 -12.23 13.69 1.10
CA PRO A 483 -13.32 12.89 0.55
C PRO A 483 -12.88 11.82 -0.47
N PHE A 484 -11.87 12.12 -1.29
CA PHE A 484 -11.31 11.14 -2.23
C PHE A 484 -10.65 9.98 -1.48
N LEU A 485 -9.74 10.29 -0.56
CA LEU A 485 -9.05 9.29 0.26
C LEU A 485 -10.05 8.39 1.00
N LEU A 486 -11.02 8.98 1.71
CA LEU A 486 -12.00 8.23 2.50
C LEU A 486 -12.92 7.36 1.62
N THR A 487 -13.21 7.80 0.39
CA THR A 487 -13.97 7.01 -0.58
C THR A 487 -13.20 5.75 -0.99
N VAL A 488 -11.97 5.91 -1.48
CA VAL A 488 -11.20 4.78 -2.05
C VAL A 488 -10.63 3.84 -0.99
N THR A 489 -10.66 4.24 0.28
CA THR A 489 -10.26 3.43 1.46
C THR A 489 -11.47 2.99 2.32
N SER A 490 -12.69 3.14 1.79
CA SER A 490 -13.89 2.63 2.44
C SER A 490 -13.99 1.11 2.35
N THR A 491 -14.80 0.51 3.23
CA THR A 491 -15.14 -0.93 3.17
C THR A 491 -15.71 -1.31 1.80
N HIS A 492 -16.52 -0.43 1.18
CA HIS A 492 -17.06 -0.63 -0.17
C HIS A 492 -15.99 -0.90 -1.24
N TYR A 493 -14.75 -0.41 -1.07
CA TYR A 493 -13.63 -0.69 -1.98
C TYR A 493 -12.75 -1.83 -1.49
N LEU A 494 -12.46 -1.86 -0.19
CA LEU A 494 -11.59 -2.88 0.41
C LEU A 494 -12.17 -4.29 0.22
N ASP A 495 -13.48 -4.45 0.38
CA ASP A 495 -14.17 -5.74 0.17
C ASP A 495 -14.02 -6.24 -1.28
N LEU A 496 -14.05 -5.33 -2.26
CA LEU A 496 -13.86 -5.66 -3.67
C LEU A 496 -12.44 -6.15 -3.94
N ALA A 497 -11.46 -5.47 -3.35
CA ALA A 497 -10.06 -5.81 -3.51
C ALA A 497 -9.73 -7.15 -2.82
N MET A 498 -10.29 -7.40 -1.64
CA MET A 498 -10.15 -8.68 -0.93
C MET A 498 -10.78 -9.85 -1.69
N GLY A 499 -11.90 -9.63 -2.39
CA GLY A 499 -12.64 -10.63 -3.18
C GLY A 499 -12.20 -10.76 -4.65
N LEU A 500 -11.05 -10.18 -5.03
CA LEU A 500 -10.66 -10.06 -6.43
C LEU A 500 -10.42 -11.42 -7.12
N ALA A 501 -9.80 -12.39 -6.43
CA ALA A 501 -9.56 -13.73 -6.99
C ALA A 501 -10.86 -14.46 -7.32
N ASP A 502 -11.86 -14.37 -6.44
CA ASP A 502 -13.18 -14.95 -6.68
C ASP A 502 -13.91 -14.28 -7.84
N TRP A 503 -13.73 -12.97 -8.02
CA TRP A 503 -14.26 -12.27 -9.19
C TRP A 503 -13.58 -12.71 -10.50
N PHE A 504 -12.28 -12.99 -10.49
CA PHE A 504 -11.55 -13.52 -11.64
C PHE A 504 -12.08 -14.90 -12.08
N LYS A 505 -12.54 -15.73 -11.15
CA LYS A 505 -13.08 -17.08 -11.46
C LYS A 505 -14.49 -17.06 -12.09
N LYS A 506 -15.20 -15.94 -12.10
CA LYS A 506 -16.60 -15.83 -12.59
C LYS A 506 -16.68 -15.41 -14.06
N GLU A 507 -17.65 -15.94 -14.82
CA GLU A 507 -17.82 -15.69 -16.27
C GLU A 507 -18.29 -14.26 -16.67
N GLY A 508 -18.51 -13.36 -15.71
CA GLY A 508 -19.04 -12.02 -15.95
C GLY A 508 -17.98 -10.95 -16.24
N LYS A 509 -18.34 -9.99 -17.13
CA LYS A 509 -17.59 -8.74 -17.38
C LYS A 509 -18.03 -7.57 -16.49
N LYS A 510 -19.06 -7.75 -15.66
CA LYS A 510 -19.51 -6.70 -14.75
C LYS A 510 -18.35 -6.28 -13.84
N PRO A 511 -18.14 -4.97 -13.63
CA PRO A 511 -17.13 -4.48 -12.70
C PRO A 511 -17.33 -5.11 -11.31
N PRO A 512 -16.25 -5.34 -10.55
CA PRO A 512 -16.33 -5.85 -9.18
C PRO A 512 -17.34 -5.09 -8.32
N PHE A 513 -17.36 -3.75 -8.37
CA PHE A 513 -18.27 -2.91 -7.60
C PHE A 513 -19.74 -3.27 -7.86
N ASP A 514 -20.18 -3.19 -9.11
CA ASP A 514 -21.56 -3.50 -9.51
C ASP A 514 -21.93 -4.95 -9.20
N HIS A 515 -20.97 -5.87 -9.30
CA HIS A 515 -21.17 -7.28 -9.02
C HIS A 515 -21.43 -7.54 -7.53
N VAL A 516 -20.67 -6.89 -6.65
CA VAL A 516 -20.74 -7.11 -5.20
C VAL A 516 -21.88 -6.33 -4.56
N HIS A 517 -22.04 -5.06 -4.92
CA HIS A 517 -23.01 -4.17 -4.28
C HIS A 517 -24.38 -4.16 -4.97
N GLY A 518 -24.48 -4.66 -6.21
CA GLY A 518 -25.73 -4.64 -6.98
C GLY A 518 -26.20 -3.23 -7.39
N ALA A 519 -25.34 -2.23 -7.19
CA ALA A 519 -25.56 -0.82 -7.50
C ALA A 519 -24.32 -0.23 -8.17
N SER A 520 -24.51 0.84 -8.94
CA SER A 520 -23.41 1.52 -9.63
C SER A 520 -22.93 2.72 -8.80
N LEU A 521 -21.62 2.82 -8.56
CA LEU A 521 -20.99 3.77 -7.61
C LEU A 521 -21.52 5.22 -7.64
N PHE A 522 -21.67 5.81 -8.82
CA PHE A 522 -22.03 7.24 -8.99
C PHE A 522 -23.51 7.45 -9.40
N GLU A 523 -24.30 6.38 -9.42
CA GLU A 523 -25.69 6.45 -9.86
C GLU A 523 -26.65 6.46 -8.66
N GLU A 524 -27.90 6.86 -8.92
CA GLU A 524 -28.97 6.93 -7.91
C GLU A 524 -29.22 5.58 -7.22
N SER A 525 -28.85 4.46 -7.86
CA SER A 525 -28.90 3.13 -7.25
C SER A 525 -28.03 3.02 -5.99
N MET A 526 -26.83 3.60 -5.99
CA MET A 526 -25.95 3.62 -4.82
C MET A 526 -26.47 4.56 -3.75
N LYS A 527 -27.03 5.72 -4.15
CA LYS A 527 -27.70 6.64 -3.21
C LYS A 527 -28.88 5.99 -2.48
N GLY A 528 -29.61 5.11 -3.15
CA GLY A 528 -30.69 4.35 -2.52
C GLY A 528 -30.19 3.30 -1.51
N LEU A 529 -28.98 2.78 -1.71
CA LEU A 529 -28.37 1.74 -0.88
C LEU A 529 -27.61 2.33 0.33
N ASP A 530 -26.74 3.30 0.09
CA ASP A 530 -25.98 4.05 1.12
C ASP A 530 -25.85 5.53 0.71
N PRO A 531 -26.76 6.40 1.19
CA PRO A 531 -26.75 7.81 0.85
C PRO A 531 -25.49 8.57 1.30
N GLU A 532 -24.91 8.21 2.44
CA GLU A 532 -23.74 8.91 2.99
C GLU A 532 -22.48 8.53 2.23
N PHE A 533 -22.29 7.25 1.93
CA PHE A 533 -21.20 6.81 1.05
C PHE A 533 -21.32 7.43 -0.34
N HIS A 534 -22.52 7.42 -0.94
CA HIS A 534 -22.74 8.04 -2.25
C HIS A 534 -22.43 9.55 -2.22
N LYS A 535 -22.83 10.26 -1.17
CA LYS A 535 -22.49 11.69 -1.02
C LYS A 535 -20.98 11.91 -0.94
N MET A 536 -20.28 11.09 -0.15
CA MET A 536 -18.83 11.14 -0.02
C MET A 536 -18.13 10.82 -1.34
N SER A 537 -18.60 9.82 -2.09
CA SER A 537 -18.02 9.43 -3.38
C SER A 537 -18.17 10.50 -4.45
N ILE A 538 -19.32 11.19 -4.50
CA ILE A 538 -19.53 12.34 -5.38
C ILE A 538 -18.61 13.51 -5.00
N GLN A 539 -18.42 13.78 -3.70
CA GLN A 539 -17.44 14.78 -3.25
C GLN A 539 -16.01 14.39 -3.65
N GLY A 540 -15.63 13.12 -3.48
CA GLY A 540 -14.33 12.59 -3.90
C GLY A 540 -14.10 12.75 -5.39
N LEU A 541 -15.11 12.45 -6.22
CA LEU A 541 -15.08 12.65 -7.66
C LEU A 541 -14.89 14.12 -8.02
N HIS A 542 -15.66 15.03 -7.43
CA HIS A 542 -15.51 16.47 -7.67
C HIS A 542 -14.11 16.99 -7.34
N VAL A 543 -13.51 16.55 -6.23
CA VAL A 543 -12.15 16.95 -5.85
C VAL A 543 -11.13 16.42 -6.85
N HIS A 544 -11.23 15.14 -7.20
CA HIS A 544 -10.36 14.48 -8.17
C HIS A 544 -10.40 15.18 -9.55
N ASP A 545 -11.59 15.60 -9.96
CA ASP A 545 -11.84 16.16 -11.28
C ASP A 545 -11.46 17.64 -11.38
N ASN A 546 -11.77 18.46 -10.37
CA ASN A 546 -11.61 19.91 -10.48
C ASN A 546 -10.22 20.44 -10.12
N PHE A 547 -9.47 19.71 -9.30
CA PHE A 547 -8.17 20.17 -8.81
C PHE A 547 -7.16 20.51 -9.92
N ALA A 548 -6.98 19.61 -10.89
CA ALA A 548 -6.04 19.83 -11.98
C ALA A 548 -6.48 20.98 -12.93
N VAL A 549 -7.78 21.22 -13.04
CA VAL A 549 -8.32 22.34 -13.83
C VAL A 549 -8.01 23.67 -13.17
N ASP A 550 -8.20 23.77 -11.84
CA ASP A 550 -7.94 25.01 -11.12
C ASP A 550 -6.48 25.44 -11.26
N ILE A 551 -5.55 24.49 -11.10
CA ILE A 551 -4.12 24.71 -11.38
C ILE A 551 -3.90 25.00 -12.88
N GLY A 552 -4.58 24.29 -13.78
CA GLY A 552 -4.55 24.52 -15.22
C GLY A 552 -4.89 25.94 -15.66
N LEU A 553 -5.88 26.55 -15.00
CA LEU A 553 -6.32 27.91 -15.28
C LEU A 553 -5.37 28.98 -14.74
N ARG A 554 -4.49 28.63 -13.80
CA ARG A 554 -3.46 29.50 -13.23
C ARG A 554 -2.16 29.40 -14.01
N GLU A 555 -1.65 28.17 -14.18
CA GLU A 555 -0.31 27.90 -14.73
C GLU A 555 -0.30 27.65 -16.24
N PHE A 556 -1.41 27.16 -16.81
CA PHE A 556 -1.45 26.68 -18.20
C PHE A 556 -2.51 27.37 -19.05
N ARG A 557 -2.64 28.70 -18.85
CA ARG A 557 -3.60 29.55 -19.56
C ARG A 557 -3.47 29.50 -21.08
N ASP A 558 -2.27 29.24 -21.59
CA ASP A 558 -1.98 29.13 -23.02
C ASP A 558 -2.82 28.06 -23.73
N ILE A 559 -3.24 27.01 -23.02
CA ILE A 559 -4.10 25.94 -23.57
C ILE A 559 -5.45 26.51 -24.04
N PHE A 560 -5.94 27.55 -23.37
CA PHE A 560 -7.24 28.16 -23.60
C PHE A 560 -7.20 29.41 -24.48
N LEU A 561 -6.02 29.94 -24.80
CA LEU A 561 -5.88 31.12 -25.65
C LEU A 561 -6.41 30.83 -27.07
N GLY A 562 -7.19 31.77 -27.62
CA GLY A 562 -7.75 31.66 -28.97
C GLY A 562 -8.99 30.76 -29.09
N ILE A 563 -9.48 30.18 -27.98
CA ILE A 563 -10.76 29.47 -27.92
C ILE A 563 -11.89 30.50 -27.78
N ASN A 564 -12.93 30.42 -28.61
CA ASN A 564 -14.11 31.29 -28.54
C ASN A 564 -15.36 30.54 -28.06
N SER A 565 -15.42 29.23 -28.27
CA SER A 565 -16.48 28.37 -27.76
C SER A 565 -15.93 27.01 -27.34
N LEU A 566 -16.39 26.54 -26.18
CA LEU A 566 -15.97 25.28 -25.58
C LEU A 566 -17.21 24.48 -25.13
N THR A 567 -17.28 23.22 -25.51
CA THR A 567 -18.25 22.26 -24.96
C THR A 567 -17.52 21.36 -23.96
N ASP A 568 -17.83 21.49 -22.68
CA ASP A 568 -17.37 20.62 -21.59
C ASP A 568 -18.31 19.41 -21.50
N CYS A 569 -17.82 18.23 -21.88
CA CYS A 569 -18.57 16.98 -21.79
C CYS A 569 -18.29 16.35 -20.43
N CYS A 570 -19.29 16.36 -19.56
CA CYS A 570 -19.17 15.91 -18.18
C CYS A 570 -19.64 14.45 -18.01
N TYR A 571 -19.24 13.87 -16.89
CA TYR A 571 -19.76 12.61 -16.38
C TYR A 571 -20.14 12.82 -14.91
N HIS A 572 -21.43 13.05 -14.64
CA HIS A 572 -21.94 13.48 -13.32
C HIS A 572 -21.36 14.81 -12.83
N GLY A 573 -21.14 15.77 -13.73
CA GLY A 573 -20.53 17.05 -13.40
C GLY A 573 -21.53 18.10 -12.89
N ASP A 574 -21.12 18.93 -11.94
CA ASP A 574 -21.88 20.08 -11.42
C ASP A 574 -21.65 21.40 -12.20
N GLY A 575 -20.93 21.32 -13.32
CA GLY A 575 -20.51 22.46 -14.13
C GLY A 575 -19.44 23.35 -13.49
N SER A 576 -18.85 22.97 -12.36
CA SER A 576 -17.81 23.75 -11.67
C SER A 576 -16.60 24.06 -12.56
N THR A 577 -16.08 23.07 -13.27
CA THR A 577 -14.99 23.25 -14.27
C THR A 577 -15.35 24.30 -15.31
N ALA A 578 -16.51 24.14 -15.96
CA ALA A 578 -17.01 25.08 -16.95
C ALA A 578 -17.15 26.52 -16.40
N LYS A 579 -17.63 26.67 -15.16
CA LYS A 579 -17.73 27.98 -14.49
C LYS A 579 -16.37 28.59 -14.21
N LEU A 580 -15.39 27.80 -13.78
CA LEU A 580 -14.02 28.26 -13.56
C LEU A 580 -13.39 28.74 -14.88
N ILE A 581 -13.59 27.99 -15.98
CA ILE A 581 -13.14 28.39 -17.32
C ILE A 581 -13.82 29.70 -17.75
N ALA A 582 -15.15 29.79 -17.65
CA ALA A 582 -15.91 30.97 -18.03
C ALA A 582 -15.51 32.21 -17.21
N LYS A 583 -15.21 32.04 -15.92
CA LYS A 583 -14.71 33.10 -15.04
C LYS A 583 -13.30 33.54 -15.42
N ALA A 584 -12.41 32.59 -15.71
CA ALA A 584 -11.03 32.88 -16.10
C ALA A 584 -10.93 33.52 -17.50
N PHE A 585 -11.84 33.16 -18.40
CA PHE A 585 -11.89 33.62 -19.79
C PHE A 585 -13.33 34.03 -20.19
N PRO A 586 -13.78 35.25 -19.82
CA PRO A 586 -15.17 35.69 -20.03
C PRO A 586 -15.62 35.77 -21.49
N TYR A 587 -14.68 35.73 -22.44
CA TYR A 587 -14.97 35.72 -23.87
C TYR A 587 -15.31 34.34 -24.42
N ILE A 588 -15.00 33.26 -23.69
CA ILE A 588 -15.29 31.88 -24.11
C ILE A 588 -16.74 31.58 -23.82
N LYS A 589 -17.50 31.20 -24.86
CA LYS A 589 -18.84 30.64 -24.69
C LYS A 589 -18.73 29.19 -24.24
N VAL A 590 -18.99 28.92 -22.96
CA VAL A 590 -18.89 27.57 -22.38
C VAL A 590 -20.26 26.90 -22.33
N THR A 591 -20.35 25.71 -22.92
CA THR A 591 -21.52 24.82 -22.85
C THR A 591 -21.17 23.59 -22.03
N VAL A 592 -21.99 23.24 -21.05
CA VAL A 592 -21.91 21.99 -20.28
C VAL A 592 -22.85 20.97 -20.90
N LEU A 593 -22.32 19.82 -21.31
CA LEU A 593 -23.08 18.66 -21.78
C LEU A 593 -23.01 17.56 -20.74
N ASP A 594 -24.16 17.13 -20.23
CA ASP A 594 -24.31 15.92 -19.42
C ASP A 594 -25.69 15.30 -19.69
N LEU A 595 -25.99 14.16 -19.08
CA LEU A 595 -27.29 13.50 -19.21
C LEU A 595 -28.43 14.44 -18.81
N PRO A 596 -29.61 14.34 -19.45
CA PRO A 596 -30.74 15.21 -19.15
C PRO A 596 -31.14 15.26 -17.67
N GLU A 597 -31.10 14.12 -16.98
CA GLU A 597 -31.37 14.01 -15.55
C GLU A 597 -30.35 14.74 -14.66
N GLU A 598 -29.08 14.82 -15.07
CA GLU A 598 -28.05 15.57 -14.33
C GLU A 598 -28.20 17.07 -14.55
N ILE A 599 -28.43 17.49 -15.79
CA ILE A 599 -28.63 18.90 -16.15
C ILE A 599 -29.87 19.49 -15.47
N GLN A 600 -30.92 18.71 -15.25
CA GLN A 600 -32.11 19.16 -14.50
C GLN A 600 -31.81 19.59 -13.06
N LYS A 601 -30.71 19.09 -12.47
CA LYS A 601 -30.28 19.45 -11.11
C LYS A 601 -29.49 20.76 -11.07
N MET A 602 -29.08 21.29 -12.23
CA MET A 602 -28.17 22.44 -12.30
C MET A 602 -28.90 23.78 -12.12
N PRO A 603 -28.28 24.74 -11.43
CA PRO A 603 -28.86 26.07 -11.28
C PRO A 603 -28.79 26.84 -12.61
N ALA A 604 -29.85 27.59 -12.93
CA ALA A 604 -29.83 28.58 -14.01
C ALA A 604 -29.03 29.81 -13.56
N ASP A 605 -27.71 29.71 -13.60
CA ASP A 605 -26.78 30.75 -13.13
C ASP A 605 -26.46 31.81 -14.20
N GLY A 606 -26.73 31.52 -15.48
CA GLY A 606 -26.42 32.40 -16.61
C GLY A 606 -24.93 32.56 -16.90
N VAL A 607 -24.06 31.80 -16.23
CA VAL A 607 -22.60 31.83 -16.40
C VAL A 607 -22.18 30.89 -17.51
N VAL A 608 -22.80 29.70 -17.57
CA VAL A 608 -22.56 28.68 -18.58
C VAL A 608 -23.88 28.21 -19.20
N ASN A 609 -23.83 27.65 -20.39
CA ASN A 609 -25.00 27.09 -21.06
C ASN A 609 -25.12 25.60 -20.76
N TYR A 610 -26.16 25.17 -20.05
CA TYR A 610 -26.38 23.76 -19.76
C TYR A 610 -27.23 23.09 -20.85
N VAL A 611 -26.77 21.95 -21.36
CA VAL A 611 -27.45 21.18 -22.40
C VAL A 611 -27.56 19.72 -21.97
N GLY A 612 -28.79 19.25 -21.77
CA GLY A 612 -29.08 17.83 -21.54
C GLY A 612 -28.95 17.03 -22.82
N GLY A 613 -28.12 15.99 -22.82
CA GLY A 613 -27.89 15.16 -24.00
C GLY A 613 -27.07 13.91 -23.71
N ASP A 614 -26.81 13.14 -24.76
CA ASP A 614 -26.06 11.90 -24.68
C ASP A 614 -24.87 11.99 -25.64
N MET A 615 -23.65 11.97 -25.09
CA MET A 615 -22.41 12.10 -25.85
C MET A 615 -22.18 10.95 -26.84
N PHE A 616 -22.83 9.79 -26.64
CA PHE A 616 -22.83 8.68 -27.60
C PHE A 616 -23.69 8.99 -28.84
N LYS A 617 -24.59 9.96 -28.76
CA LYS A 617 -25.48 10.37 -29.86
C LYS A 617 -25.01 11.63 -30.54
N SER A 618 -24.83 12.72 -29.79
CA SER A 618 -24.47 14.03 -30.34
C SER A 618 -23.86 14.96 -29.30
N ILE A 619 -22.91 15.77 -29.73
CA ILE A 619 -22.25 16.78 -28.89
C ILE A 619 -22.54 18.18 -29.48
N PRO A 620 -22.91 19.18 -28.66
CA PRO A 620 -23.10 20.56 -29.12
C PRO A 620 -21.86 21.11 -29.85
N ARG A 621 -22.10 21.79 -30.98
CA ARG A 621 -21.03 22.37 -31.79
C ARG A 621 -20.27 23.45 -31.02
N ALA A 622 -18.95 23.35 -31.00
CA ALA A 622 -18.04 24.32 -30.43
C ALA A 622 -16.70 24.28 -31.16
N GLN A 623 -15.86 25.31 -30.96
CA GLN A 623 -14.48 25.28 -31.47
C GLN A 623 -13.68 24.16 -30.79
N VAL A 624 -13.88 23.98 -29.48
CA VAL A 624 -13.20 22.96 -28.69
C VAL A 624 -14.19 22.11 -27.92
N VAL A 625 -13.94 20.80 -27.87
CA VAL A 625 -14.62 19.88 -26.95
C VAL A 625 -13.63 19.47 -25.87
N ALA A 626 -14.02 19.56 -24.60
CA ALA A 626 -13.23 19.11 -23.46
C ALA A 626 -13.83 17.81 -22.89
N LEU A 627 -12.96 16.83 -22.61
CA LEU A 627 -13.28 15.56 -21.98
C LEU A 627 -12.30 15.34 -20.82
N LYS A 628 -12.73 15.62 -19.59
CA LYS A 628 -11.87 15.55 -18.42
C LYS A 628 -12.29 14.39 -17.53
N MET A 629 -11.40 13.42 -17.32
CA MET A 629 -11.69 12.19 -16.57
C MET A 629 -12.96 11.50 -17.09
N VAL A 630 -13.16 11.48 -18.41
CA VAL A 630 -14.36 10.86 -19.03
C VAL A 630 -13.98 9.55 -19.68
N LEU A 631 -13.03 9.56 -20.62
CA LEU A 631 -12.73 8.39 -21.46
C LEU A 631 -12.12 7.24 -20.66
N HIS A 632 -11.52 7.51 -19.51
CA HIS A 632 -11.02 6.48 -18.60
C HIS A 632 -12.13 5.62 -17.96
N HIS A 633 -13.41 6.04 -17.99
CA HIS A 633 -14.55 5.25 -17.53
C HIS A 633 -15.04 4.23 -18.58
N TRP A 634 -14.60 4.36 -19.83
CA TRP A 634 -15.18 3.65 -20.97
C TRP A 634 -14.20 2.67 -21.62
N SER A 635 -14.76 1.67 -22.31
CA SER A 635 -14.02 0.77 -23.19
C SER A 635 -13.36 1.51 -24.35
N ASP A 636 -12.46 0.85 -25.08
CA ASP A 636 -11.81 1.45 -26.25
C ASP A 636 -12.84 1.67 -27.37
N GLU A 637 -13.77 0.73 -27.58
CA GLU A 637 -14.85 0.84 -28.56
C GLU A 637 -15.79 2.00 -28.25
N ASP A 638 -16.14 2.19 -26.98
CA ASP A 638 -17.03 3.28 -26.57
C ASP A 638 -16.32 4.64 -26.61
N SER A 639 -15.04 4.67 -26.23
CA SER A 639 -14.20 5.86 -26.35
C SER A 639 -14.08 6.34 -27.80
N VAL A 640 -13.92 5.41 -28.76
CA VAL A 640 -13.91 5.72 -30.20
C VAL A 640 -15.25 6.32 -30.65
N LYS A 641 -16.40 5.82 -30.17
CA LYS A 641 -17.72 6.39 -30.50
C LYS A 641 -17.87 7.83 -29.99
N ILE A 642 -17.49 8.07 -28.73
CA ILE A 642 -17.52 9.41 -28.11
C ILE A 642 -16.63 10.36 -28.91
N LEU A 643 -15.37 9.98 -29.15
CA LEU A 643 -14.41 10.77 -29.91
C LEU A 643 -14.87 11.06 -31.35
N ALA A 644 -15.50 10.09 -32.02
CA ALA A 644 -16.06 10.30 -33.35
C ALA A 644 -17.19 11.35 -33.35
N ASN A 645 -17.97 11.45 -32.27
CA ASN A 645 -18.97 12.51 -32.11
C ASN A 645 -18.32 13.85 -31.73
N CYS A 646 -17.25 13.86 -30.93
CA CYS A 646 -16.47 15.07 -30.67
C CYS A 646 -15.93 15.65 -31.99
N ARG A 647 -15.38 14.79 -32.86
CA ARG A 647 -14.87 15.18 -34.17
C ARG A 647 -15.94 15.86 -35.04
N LYS A 648 -17.18 15.36 -35.03
CA LYS A 648 -18.31 15.95 -35.76
C LYS A 648 -18.77 17.30 -35.17
N ALA A 649 -18.48 17.55 -33.90
CA ALA A 649 -18.89 18.75 -33.18
C ALA A 649 -17.89 19.91 -33.30
N ILE A 650 -16.64 19.64 -33.69
CA ILE A 650 -15.59 20.64 -33.86
C ILE A 650 -15.38 21.04 -35.34
N PRO A 651 -14.89 22.27 -35.61
CA PRO A 651 -14.52 22.71 -36.96
C PRO A 651 -13.19 22.09 -37.40
N SER A 652 -12.68 22.49 -38.56
CA SER A 652 -11.37 22.04 -39.06
C SER A 652 -10.21 22.52 -38.17
N ARG A 653 -9.03 21.88 -38.26
CA ARG A 653 -7.82 22.32 -37.53
C ARG A 653 -7.43 23.76 -37.86
N GLN A 654 -7.63 24.19 -39.11
CA GLN A 654 -7.34 25.56 -39.58
C GLN A 654 -8.27 26.61 -38.94
N GLU A 655 -9.50 26.21 -38.62
CA GLU A 655 -10.49 27.02 -37.90
C GLU A 655 -10.33 26.91 -36.37
N GLY A 656 -9.26 26.25 -35.90
CA GLY A 656 -8.94 26.09 -34.49
C GLY A 656 -9.66 24.93 -33.81
N GLY A 657 -10.24 23.99 -34.57
CA GLY A 657 -10.91 22.80 -34.06
C GLY A 657 -9.95 21.84 -33.37
N LYS A 658 -10.23 21.49 -32.10
CA LYS A 658 -9.51 20.46 -31.35
C LYS A 658 -10.36 19.83 -30.26
N VAL A 659 -10.01 18.61 -29.85
CA VAL A 659 -10.51 17.98 -28.63
C VAL A 659 -9.40 18.04 -27.58
N ILE A 660 -9.72 18.50 -26.37
CA ILE A 660 -8.82 18.48 -25.21
C ILE A 660 -9.28 17.37 -24.28
N ILE A 661 -8.39 16.44 -23.97
CA ILE A 661 -8.64 15.35 -23.03
C ILE A 661 -7.69 15.49 -21.86
N GLY A 662 -8.23 15.51 -20.64
CA GLY A 662 -7.45 15.39 -19.42
C GLY A 662 -7.70 14.02 -18.80
N ASP A 663 -6.73 13.11 -18.92
CA ASP A 663 -6.83 11.74 -18.38
C ASP A 663 -5.46 11.29 -17.83
N ILE A 664 -5.43 10.16 -17.12
CA ILE A 664 -4.16 9.55 -16.70
C ILE A 664 -3.58 8.80 -17.89
N VAL A 665 -2.30 9.04 -18.18
CA VAL A 665 -1.55 8.40 -19.27
C VAL A 665 -0.50 7.50 -18.66
N LEU A 666 -0.59 6.20 -18.91
CA LEU A 666 0.41 5.24 -18.44
C LEU A 666 1.73 5.49 -19.18
N ASP A 667 2.78 5.88 -18.44
CA ASP A 667 4.08 6.18 -19.01
C ASP A 667 5.22 5.69 -18.11
N PRO A 668 5.89 4.57 -18.44
CA PRO A 668 7.05 4.10 -17.71
C PRO A 668 8.19 5.12 -17.63
N ALA A 669 8.27 6.07 -18.58
CA ALA A 669 9.29 7.12 -18.60
C ALA A 669 9.04 8.20 -17.53
N SER A 670 7.87 8.22 -16.89
CA SER A 670 7.57 9.11 -15.76
C SER A 670 8.32 8.76 -14.46
N GLY A 671 9.04 7.64 -14.46
CA GLY A 671 9.78 7.13 -13.31
C GLY A 671 8.95 6.14 -12.47
N PRO A 672 9.61 5.30 -11.64
CA PRO A 672 8.98 4.15 -11.01
C PRO A 672 7.81 4.54 -10.07
N ILE A 673 7.99 5.61 -9.29
CA ILE A 673 6.97 6.08 -8.32
C ILE A 673 5.73 6.59 -9.06
N MET A 674 5.92 7.46 -10.06
CA MET A 674 4.80 8.02 -10.82
C MET A 674 4.09 6.95 -11.64
N TYR A 675 4.84 6.04 -12.26
CA TYR A 675 4.28 4.93 -13.02
C TYR A 675 3.46 3.98 -12.12
N GLU A 676 3.95 3.68 -10.92
CA GLU A 676 3.16 2.92 -9.92
C GLU A 676 1.85 3.63 -9.59
N THR A 677 1.86 4.93 -9.31
CA THR A 677 0.64 5.72 -9.07
C THR A 677 -0.37 5.59 -10.21
N GLN A 678 0.09 5.66 -11.46
CA GLN A 678 -0.75 5.52 -12.64
C GLN A 678 -1.34 4.10 -12.76
N LEU A 679 -0.57 3.07 -12.44
CA LEU A 679 -1.03 1.67 -12.42
C LEU A 679 -2.01 1.38 -11.28
N LEU A 680 -1.81 1.97 -10.10
CA LEU A 680 -2.76 1.88 -8.98
C LEU A 680 -4.11 2.49 -9.35
N MET A 681 -4.11 3.65 -10.02
CA MET A 681 -5.33 4.24 -10.57
C MET A 681 -5.96 3.36 -11.65
N ASP A 682 -5.15 2.67 -12.47
CA ASP A 682 -5.67 1.69 -13.42
C ASP A 682 -6.38 0.55 -12.70
N VAL A 683 -5.76 -0.11 -11.73
CA VAL A 683 -6.41 -1.19 -10.96
C VAL A 683 -7.64 -0.66 -10.19
N CYS A 684 -7.62 0.58 -9.69
CA CYS A 684 -8.81 1.20 -9.09
C CYS A 684 -9.97 1.31 -10.10
N MET A 685 -9.71 1.77 -11.33
CA MET A 685 -10.73 1.84 -12.38
C MET A 685 -11.30 0.47 -12.77
N MET A 686 -10.47 -0.58 -12.69
CA MET A 686 -10.91 -1.96 -12.89
C MET A 686 -11.99 -2.35 -11.89
N LEU A 687 -11.84 -1.97 -10.62
CA LEU A 687 -12.79 -2.30 -9.56
C LEU A 687 -14.14 -1.60 -9.74
N MET A 688 -14.14 -0.35 -10.21
CA MET A 688 -15.33 0.51 -10.20
C MET A 688 -16.28 0.31 -11.39
N LYS A 689 -15.86 0.71 -12.60
CA LYS A 689 -16.73 0.83 -13.79
C LYS A 689 -16.24 0.00 -14.97
N GLY A 690 -15.15 -0.75 -14.80
CA GLY A 690 -14.54 -1.56 -15.86
C GLY A 690 -13.74 -0.75 -16.89
N GLY A 691 -13.63 0.57 -16.69
CA GLY A 691 -12.75 1.45 -17.45
C GLY A 691 -11.26 1.15 -17.23
N ARG A 692 -10.39 1.88 -17.93
CA ARG A 692 -8.93 1.69 -17.90
C ARG A 692 -8.16 2.98 -18.13
N GLN A 693 -6.95 3.04 -17.57
CA GLN A 693 -5.93 3.97 -18.02
C GLN A 693 -5.23 3.43 -19.27
N ARG A 694 -4.72 4.35 -20.09
CA ARG A 694 -4.20 4.07 -21.43
C ARG A 694 -2.79 4.60 -21.57
N ASP A 695 -1.93 3.85 -22.25
CA ASP A 695 -0.62 4.35 -22.68
C ASP A 695 -0.74 5.14 -24.01
N LEU A 696 0.38 5.68 -24.50
CA LEU A 696 0.38 6.48 -25.74
C LEU A 696 0.06 5.67 -26.99
N ASN A 697 0.29 4.36 -27.00
CA ASN A 697 -0.06 3.49 -28.11
C ASN A 697 -1.56 3.25 -28.14
N ASP A 698 -2.17 2.97 -26.99
CA ASP A 698 -3.63 2.90 -26.82
C ASP A 698 -4.29 4.20 -27.30
N TRP A 699 -3.80 5.36 -26.84
CA TRP A 699 -4.33 6.68 -27.24
C TRP A 699 -4.23 6.91 -28.76
N ARG A 700 -3.08 6.59 -29.36
CA ARG A 700 -2.87 6.71 -30.81
C ARG A 700 -3.87 5.85 -31.59
N ASP A 701 -4.09 4.62 -31.17
CA ASP A 701 -5.02 3.70 -31.83
C ASP A 701 -6.46 4.22 -31.77
N ILE A 702 -6.94 4.65 -30.60
CA ILE A 702 -8.32 5.15 -30.47
C ILE A 702 -8.52 6.47 -31.23
N PHE A 703 -7.52 7.38 -31.26
CA PHE A 703 -7.61 8.61 -32.05
C PHE A 703 -7.68 8.31 -33.54
N THR A 704 -6.84 7.39 -34.02
CA THR A 704 -6.83 6.96 -35.42
C THR A 704 -8.17 6.34 -35.82
N LYS A 705 -8.71 5.45 -34.98
CA LYS A 705 -10.02 4.81 -35.20
C LYS A 705 -11.19 5.81 -35.16
N ALA A 706 -11.12 6.83 -34.31
CA ALA A 706 -12.08 7.94 -34.28
C ALA A 706 -11.89 8.94 -35.44
N GLY A 707 -10.81 8.78 -36.20
CA GLY A 707 -10.50 9.52 -37.42
C GLY A 707 -9.74 10.83 -37.21
N PHE A 708 -9.14 11.06 -36.05
CA PHE A 708 -8.24 12.19 -35.84
C PHE A 708 -6.94 12.00 -36.63
N SER A 709 -6.38 13.09 -37.11
CA SER A 709 -5.20 13.07 -37.98
C SER A 709 -3.89 13.19 -37.20
N ASP A 710 -3.93 13.78 -36.01
CA ASP A 710 -2.76 14.11 -35.19
C ASP A 710 -3.17 14.29 -33.73
N PHE A 711 -2.25 14.07 -32.80
CA PHE A 711 -2.45 14.39 -31.39
C PHE A 711 -1.15 14.79 -30.69
N LYS A 712 -1.27 15.58 -29.62
CA LYS A 712 -0.15 16.07 -28.82
C LYS A 712 -0.39 15.79 -27.35
N LEU A 713 0.62 15.23 -26.67
CA LEU A 713 0.65 15.12 -25.21
C LEU A 713 1.30 16.36 -24.58
N ILE A 714 0.69 16.88 -23.51
CA ILE A 714 1.25 17.88 -22.61
C ILE A 714 1.38 17.21 -21.23
N ASN A 715 2.61 16.85 -20.88
CA ASN A 715 2.92 16.14 -19.63
C ASN A 715 3.42 17.12 -18.55
N LYS A 716 2.51 17.90 -17.98
CA LYS A 716 2.82 18.92 -16.96
C LYS A 716 1.88 18.89 -15.74
N PHE A 717 1.03 17.87 -15.62
CA PHE A 717 -0.08 17.84 -14.66
C PHE A 717 0.02 16.66 -13.68
N GLY A 718 1.20 16.46 -13.10
CA GLY A 718 1.47 15.35 -12.18
C GLY A 718 1.26 14.01 -12.87
N ALA A 719 0.42 13.15 -12.28
CA ALA A 719 0.07 11.84 -12.86
C ALA A 719 -0.84 11.91 -14.11
N ARG A 720 -1.39 13.10 -14.43
CA ARG A 720 -2.28 13.29 -15.60
C ARG A 720 -1.52 13.78 -16.82
N GLY A 721 -1.99 13.35 -17.99
CA GLY A 721 -1.64 13.90 -19.28
C GLY A 721 -2.79 14.73 -19.86
N PHE A 722 -2.45 15.87 -20.48
CA PHE A 722 -3.39 16.59 -21.34
C PHE A 722 -3.10 16.24 -22.79
N LEU A 723 -4.10 15.69 -23.48
CA LEU A 723 -4.02 15.32 -24.89
C LEU A 723 -4.82 16.31 -25.72
N GLU A 724 -4.19 16.90 -26.73
CA GLU A 724 -4.87 17.66 -27.77
C GLU A 724 -4.98 16.79 -29.02
N ALA A 725 -6.20 16.47 -29.45
CA ALA A 725 -6.46 15.71 -30.67
C ALA A 725 -7.02 16.63 -31.77
N TYR A 726 -6.50 16.50 -32.99
CA TYR A 726 -6.83 17.36 -34.12
C TYR A 726 -7.55 16.59 -35.25
N PRO A 727 -8.66 17.13 -35.81
CA PRO A 727 -9.57 16.40 -36.70
C PRO A 727 -9.01 16.09 -38.09
#